data_AF-A0A940AIR8-F1
#
_entry.id   AF-A0A940AIR8-F1
#
_cell.length_a   1.000
_cell.length_b   1.000
_cell.length_c   1.000
_cell.angle_alpha   90.00
_cell.angle_beta   90.00
_cell.angle_gamma   90.00
#
_symmetry.space_group_name_H-M   'P 1'
#
loop_
_entity.id
_entity.type
_entity.pdbx_description
1 polymer ?
#
loop_
_entity_poly.entity_id
_entity_poly.type
_entity_poly.pdbx_seq_one_letter_code
_entity_poly.pdbx_strand_id
1 'polypeptide(L)'
;FYLKEMIILDAVQGSTGKTAPVYWRLETDRGISKEKSFVVKILPPIRMPVSPAKRFITGFSTIEMPEGKYDGYPREICNYLKGLTSAEIYSNLKYDTPVPDPQFASSKSSGSVCFFPNFRPDPLEREIRLGKLDHKYPMVADHHHHKGLALSYMVDDPEGFFAKYLKDGIERFRKSSPTAQYLRWDYEPLASQYSQYDLDVFCRRYLKIDHVLTYAEIMKNYPRQWSDFMYSQSEKLVKIYSDTLHRCWPGVKLMMVSGYMDRKYPQNKYRSIYTPLDVRETEKYFDVHAPMIYYQGSDFYDDVELNMRFLKKPFIPWIDPSEHSKIFFDRYTPAGVRQNILACAALGAGGIVFYPVSAMDGTYFQCIADAFSQIACAEEILSGENISRSCSVKAADVIEMELADAAGKVSKIVMPRLDDNIRWCIRQKDGRYAAALFNYNDSSVFLRLNIPGFADNALVKLGPSDAVILTRLPEQVPLQEELKLKIENLRRNTRFKYLKSGGSTVAWRALDGKAYPALISGRCTLTIEPESASPRAWACPYPSWDPLIFPRNIRGHLGQIFLMDKNIPMPLHFTLKSFVIDSKRPSMVLEHIQKPFGGFQEMENPYEGLHITSQWILSIQGKNAVLRCKVSNRNTRKKVIPVILKIHSLPRIGNKFGKLAPGILQIDGRTVSGPQEGNFVLVKSGKQSGMYSSRRPEQEWKNPGPAVISCRAERHTESLTITPDPKCSAFYNWYGNRELTAEFLTEKVLLRPGEEIQYEFSFEYEMKRTR
;
A
#
# COMPACT_ATOMS: atom_id res chain seq x y z
N PHE A 1 10.72 -9.37 21.15
CA PHE A 1 9.43 -9.76 21.73
C PHE A 1 8.84 -8.56 22.44
N TYR A 2 7.71 -8.06 21.96
CA TYR A 2 6.92 -7.07 22.70
C TYR A 2 6.09 -7.84 23.72
N LEU A 3 6.22 -7.52 25.01
CA LEU A 3 5.27 -7.99 26.01
C LEU A 3 3.90 -7.39 25.61
N LYS A 4 2.93 -8.22 25.29
CA LYS A 4 1.54 -7.80 25.03
C LYS A 4 0.73 -8.15 26.27
N GLU A 5 0.38 -7.15 27.05
CA GLU A 5 -0.59 -7.27 28.14
C GLU A 5 -1.93 -6.75 27.63
N MET A 6 -2.99 -7.54 27.79
CA MET A 6 -4.36 -7.13 27.44
C MET A 6 -5.11 -6.77 28.72
N ILE A 7 -5.59 -5.52 28.82
CA ILE A 7 -6.40 -5.04 29.93
C ILE A 7 -7.83 -4.88 29.44
N ILE A 8 -8.78 -5.57 30.09
CA ILE A 8 -10.22 -5.43 29.84
C ILE A 8 -10.83 -4.63 30.97
N LEU A 9 -11.58 -3.58 30.63
CA LEU A 9 -12.25 -2.68 31.56
C LEU A 9 -13.74 -2.64 31.25
N ASP A 10 -14.58 -2.84 32.26
CA ASP A 10 -16.02 -2.66 32.11
C ASP A 10 -16.39 -1.18 32.12
N ALA A 11 -17.18 -0.76 31.13
CA ALA A 11 -17.76 0.57 31.11
C ALA A 11 -18.92 0.67 32.09
N VAL A 12 -18.92 1.68 32.97
CA VAL A 12 -20.04 1.95 33.88
C VAL A 12 -21.31 2.24 33.07
N GLN A 13 -22.46 1.72 33.49
CA GLN A 13 -23.74 1.98 32.80
C GLN A 13 -24.00 3.49 32.65
N GLY A 14 -24.51 3.92 31.49
CA GLY A 14 -24.78 5.34 31.19
C GLY A 14 -23.53 6.18 30.91
N SER A 15 -22.38 5.55 30.70
CA SER A 15 -21.13 6.25 30.37
C SER A 15 -20.85 6.42 28.86
N THR A 16 -21.75 5.94 27.99
CA THR A 16 -21.66 6.11 26.53
C THR A 16 -21.42 7.57 26.14
N GLY A 17 -20.45 7.80 25.27
CA GLY A 17 -20.04 9.12 24.79
C GLY A 17 -19.06 9.85 25.72
N LYS A 18 -18.88 9.39 26.97
CA LYS A 18 -17.88 9.96 27.89
C LYS A 18 -16.47 9.56 27.48
N THR A 19 -15.50 10.38 27.89
CA THR A 19 -14.07 10.13 27.74
C THR A 19 -13.41 10.12 29.11
N ALA A 20 -12.44 9.24 29.30
CA ALA A 20 -11.67 9.16 30.54
C ALA A 20 -10.17 8.97 30.24
N PRO A 21 -9.27 9.65 30.97
CA PRO A 21 -7.86 9.33 30.93
C PRO A 21 -7.60 8.01 31.68
N VAL A 22 -6.81 7.13 31.08
CA VAL A 22 -6.24 5.94 31.73
C VAL A 22 -4.78 6.22 31.99
N TYR A 23 -4.32 5.99 33.23
CA TYR A 23 -2.93 6.12 33.64
C TYR A 23 -2.38 4.74 33.97
N TRP A 24 -1.15 4.45 33.55
CA TRP A 24 -0.52 3.15 33.80
C TRP A 24 0.99 3.25 34.00
N ARG A 25 1.54 2.28 34.73
CA ARG A 25 2.97 2.05 34.95
C ARG A 25 3.23 0.54 34.85
N LEU A 26 4.38 0.15 34.33
CA LEU A 26 4.82 -1.25 34.34
C LEU A 26 5.81 -1.42 35.49
N GLU A 27 5.53 -2.35 36.39
CA GLU A 27 6.47 -2.78 37.43
C GLU A 27 7.10 -4.10 37.01
N THR A 28 8.43 -4.15 37.06
CA THR A 28 9.22 -5.34 36.73
C THR A 28 10.28 -5.57 37.80
N ASP A 29 10.95 -6.73 37.77
CA ASP A 29 12.15 -7.01 38.55
C ASP A 29 13.28 -5.97 38.36
N ARG A 30 13.24 -5.22 37.25
CA ARG A 30 14.18 -4.14 36.91
C ARG A 30 13.72 -2.74 37.36
N GLY A 31 12.59 -2.63 38.04
CA GLY A 31 12.03 -1.38 38.55
C GLY A 31 10.70 -0.96 37.90
N ILE A 32 10.24 0.26 38.25
CA ILE A 32 8.97 0.83 37.83
C ILE A 32 9.18 1.78 36.64
N SER A 33 8.40 1.61 35.58
CA SER A 33 8.42 2.50 34.41
C SER A 33 7.88 3.89 34.74
N LYS A 34 8.23 4.88 33.92
CA LYS A 34 7.52 6.17 33.94
C LYS A 34 6.03 5.95 33.70
N GLU A 35 5.21 6.75 34.38
CA GLU A 35 3.77 6.80 34.14
C GLU A 35 3.50 7.23 32.71
N LYS A 36 2.53 6.55 32.10
CA LYS A 36 1.99 6.87 30.79
C LYS A 36 0.49 7.05 30.92
N SER A 37 -0.09 7.79 29.99
CA SER A 37 -1.54 7.93 29.92
C SER A 37 -2.04 8.06 28.50
N PHE A 38 -3.30 7.66 28.30
CA PHE A 38 -4.05 7.82 27.07
C PHE A 38 -5.53 8.10 27.38
N VAL A 39 -6.28 8.64 26.42
CA VAL A 39 -7.71 8.92 26.58
C VAL A 39 -8.51 7.81 25.94
N VAL A 40 -9.43 7.21 26.70
CA VAL A 40 -10.43 6.25 26.21
C VAL A 40 -11.74 6.98 25.98
N LYS A 41 -12.43 6.65 24.88
CA LYS A 41 -13.82 7.06 24.63
C LYS A 41 -14.72 5.84 24.71
N ILE A 42 -15.79 5.94 25.50
CA ILE A 42 -16.77 4.87 25.63
C ILE A 42 -17.76 4.99 24.48
N LEU A 43 -17.75 3.98 23.60
CA LEU A 43 -18.62 3.93 22.42
C LEU A 43 -20.03 3.42 22.80
N PRO A 44 -21.05 3.69 21.98
CA PRO A 44 -22.33 3.02 22.10
C PRO A 44 -22.18 1.49 21.94
N PRO A 45 -23.13 0.70 22.48
CA PRO A 45 -23.18 -0.74 22.21
C PRO A 45 -23.19 -1.04 20.71
N ILE A 46 -22.54 -2.14 20.33
CA ILE A 46 -22.48 -2.56 18.93
C ILE A 46 -23.89 -2.91 18.44
N ARG A 47 -24.26 -2.32 17.30
CA ARG A 47 -25.49 -2.66 16.59
C ARG A 47 -25.25 -3.88 15.71
N MET A 48 -25.72 -5.04 16.16
CA MET A 48 -25.63 -6.29 15.42
C MET A 48 -26.59 -6.31 14.21
N PRO A 49 -26.29 -7.11 13.17
CA PRO A 49 -27.24 -7.41 12.10
C PRO A 49 -28.59 -7.92 12.65
N VAL A 50 -29.69 -7.56 11.98
CA VAL A 50 -31.04 -8.07 12.34
C VAL A 50 -31.11 -9.59 12.23
N SER A 51 -30.40 -10.14 11.24
CA SER A 51 -30.15 -11.56 11.09
C SER A 51 -28.72 -11.78 10.60
N PRO A 52 -28.07 -12.88 11.01
CA PRO A 52 -26.74 -13.20 10.52
C PRO A 52 -26.75 -13.48 9.01
N ALA A 53 -25.63 -13.20 8.34
CA ALA A 53 -25.42 -13.66 6.98
C ALA A 53 -25.38 -15.20 6.96
N LYS A 54 -25.96 -15.84 5.95
CA LYS A 54 -26.06 -17.31 5.88
C LYS A 54 -24.90 -17.96 5.14
N ARG A 55 -24.23 -17.21 4.25
CA ARG A 55 -23.23 -17.77 3.33
C ARG A 55 -21.83 -17.22 3.49
N PHE A 56 -21.69 -15.98 3.96
CA PHE A 56 -20.41 -15.29 4.01
C PHE A 56 -19.65 -15.63 5.29
N ILE A 57 -18.50 -16.29 5.15
CA ILE A 57 -17.66 -16.77 6.24
C ILE A 57 -16.90 -15.61 6.88
N THR A 58 -16.72 -15.68 8.19
CA THR A 58 -15.86 -14.76 8.92
C THR A 58 -15.13 -15.45 10.04
N GLY A 59 -14.06 -14.84 10.51
CA GLY A 59 -13.29 -15.45 11.56
C GLY A 59 -12.07 -14.70 12.01
N PHE A 60 -11.53 -15.20 13.10
CA PHE A 60 -10.35 -14.67 13.74
C PHE A 60 -9.25 -15.71 13.76
N SER A 61 -8.06 -15.32 13.31
CA SER A 61 -6.91 -16.22 13.25
C SER A 61 -6.55 -16.77 14.62
N THR A 62 -6.69 -15.97 15.68
CA THR A 62 -6.51 -16.35 17.08
C THR A 62 -7.39 -15.49 17.97
N ILE A 63 -8.14 -16.10 18.90
CA ILE A 63 -8.79 -15.39 20.01
C ILE A 63 -7.84 -15.49 21.20
N GLU A 64 -7.27 -14.37 21.63
CA GLU A 64 -6.39 -14.33 22.80
C GLU A 64 -7.22 -14.55 24.08
N MET A 65 -6.70 -15.38 24.98
CA MET A 65 -7.28 -15.62 26.30
C MET A 65 -6.55 -14.68 27.27
N PRO A 66 -7.18 -13.60 27.74
CA PRO A 66 -6.58 -12.78 28.80
C PRO A 66 -6.46 -13.63 30.07
N GLU A 67 -5.29 -13.66 30.70
CA GLU A 67 -5.16 -14.19 32.05
C GLU A 67 -5.84 -13.20 33.02
N GLY A 68 -6.93 -13.59 33.70
CA GLY A 68 -7.62 -12.71 34.66
C GLY A 68 -9.10 -13.01 34.88
N LYS A 69 -9.78 -12.15 35.65
CA LYS A 69 -11.18 -12.32 36.11
C LYS A 69 -12.27 -12.24 35.02
N TYR A 70 -11.91 -12.16 33.74
CA TYR A 70 -12.87 -11.97 32.64
C TYR A 70 -12.98 -13.23 31.76
N ASP A 71 -13.38 -14.33 32.38
CA ASP A 71 -13.62 -15.64 31.73
C ASP A 71 -14.68 -15.56 30.61
N GLY A 72 -15.43 -14.46 30.52
CA GLY A 72 -16.47 -14.22 29.52
C GLY A 72 -16.00 -13.71 28.15
N TYR A 73 -14.80 -13.12 28.03
CA TYR A 73 -14.35 -12.47 26.78
C TYR A 73 -14.39 -13.40 25.55
N PRO A 74 -13.88 -14.64 25.60
CA PRO A 74 -13.92 -15.55 24.46
C PRO A 74 -15.35 -15.88 24.04
N ARG A 75 -16.26 -16.03 25.03
CA ARG A 75 -17.69 -16.27 24.79
C ARG A 75 -18.34 -15.06 24.13
N GLU A 76 -18.02 -13.85 24.54
CA GLU A 76 -18.55 -12.63 23.93
C GLU A 76 -18.08 -12.45 22.48
N ILE A 77 -16.79 -12.69 22.20
CA ILE A 77 -16.27 -12.69 20.82
C ILE A 77 -16.96 -13.78 19.98
N CYS A 78 -17.16 -14.97 20.54
CA CYS A 78 -17.91 -16.04 19.89
C CYS A 78 -19.37 -15.63 19.57
N ASN A 79 -20.06 -15.02 20.54
CA ASN A 79 -21.44 -14.53 20.36
C ASN A 79 -21.50 -13.41 19.31
N TYR A 80 -20.52 -12.51 19.31
CA TYR A 80 -20.36 -11.48 18.30
C TYR A 80 -20.24 -12.10 16.91
N LEU A 81 -19.32 -13.05 16.68
CA LEU A 81 -19.13 -13.71 15.39
C LEU A 81 -20.40 -14.44 14.92
N LYS A 82 -21.13 -15.11 15.83
CA LYS A 82 -22.41 -15.76 15.52
C LYS A 82 -23.52 -14.79 15.14
N GLY A 83 -23.52 -13.60 15.75
CA GLY A 83 -24.44 -12.54 15.35
C GLY A 83 -24.12 -11.96 13.97
N LEU A 84 -22.89 -12.13 13.47
CA LEU A 84 -22.51 -11.72 12.12
C LEU A 84 -22.92 -12.75 11.07
N THR A 85 -22.65 -14.03 11.32
CA THR A 85 -22.86 -15.09 10.32
C THR A 85 -23.31 -16.40 10.95
N SER A 86 -24.20 -17.10 10.24
CA SER A 86 -24.59 -18.50 10.50
C SER A 86 -23.89 -19.45 9.52
N ALA A 87 -23.04 -18.93 8.63
CA ALA A 87 -22.09 -19.75 7.90
C ALA A 87 -21.04 -20.29 8.86
N GLU A 88 -20.14 -21.13 8.32
CA GLU A 88 -18.97 -21.61 9.05
C GLU A 88 -18.18 -20.42 9.63
N ILE A 89 -18.00 -20.39 10.96
CA ILE A 89 -17.15 -19.40 11.62
C ILE A 89 -15.75 -19.99 11.74
N TYR A 90 -14.78 -19.29 11.18
CA TYR A 90 -13.38 -19.66 11.27
C TYR A 90 -12.77 -19.16 12.59
N SER A 91 -12.18 -20.04 13.38
CA SER A 91 -11.39 -19.62 14.54
C SER A 91 -10.31 -20.64 14.89
N ASN A 92 -9.11 -20.17 15.26
CA ASN A 92 -8.17 -21.02 16.01
C ASN A 92 -8.25 -20.65 17.49
N LEU A 93 -8.89 -21.51 18.26
CA LEU A 93 -8.82 -21.47 19.72
C LEU A 93 -7.46 -22.08 20.12
N LYS A 94 -6.58 -21.27 20.73
CA LYS A 94 -5.36 -21.81 21.34
C LYS A 94 -5.76 -22.65 22.57
N TYR A 95 -5.17 -23.83 22.65
CA TYR A 95 -5.39 -24.95 23.57
C TYR A 95 -5.73 -24.62 25.05
N ASP A 96 -6.44 -25.58 25.66
CA ASP A 96 -6.73 -25.81 27.09
C ASP A 96 -8.04 -25.32 27.72
N THR A 97 -9.04 -24.89 26.93
CA THR A 97 -10.42 -24.85 27.45
C THR A 97 -11.46 -25.38 26.46
N PRO A 98 -12.43 -26.18 26.92
CA PRO A 98 -13.55 -26.57 26.10
C PRO A 98 -14.45 -25.34 25.94
N VAL A 99 -14.47 -24.76 24.74
CA VAL A 99 -15.72 -24.18 24.24
C VAL A 99 -16.32 -25.30 23.39
N PRO A 100 -17.15 -26.19 23.96
CA PRO A 100 -17.73 -27.32 23.26
C PRO A 100 -18.91 -26.82 22.44
N ASP A 101 -18.67 -25.90 21.51
CA ASP A 101 -19.70 -25.44 20.61
C ASP A 101 -19.50 -26.05 19.22
N PRO A 102 -20.29 -27.07 18.87
CA PRO A 102 -20.17 -27.77 17.60
C PRO A 102 -20.52 -26.90 16.38
N GLN A 103 -21.01 -25.67 16.56
CA GLN A 103 -21.32 -24.76 15.45
C GLN A 103 -20.11 -24.02 14.88
N PHE A 104 -18.94 -24.06 15.54
CA PHE A 104 -17.72 -23.51 14.94
C PHE A 104 -17.11 -24.50 13.97
N ALA A 105 -16.81 -24.03 12.75
CA ALA A 105 -15.95 -24.77 11.84
C ALA A 105 -14.53 -24.76 12.43
N SER A 106 -14.24 -25.76 13.25
CA SER A 106 -12.94 -25.89 13.87
C SER A 106 -11.90 -26.21 12.80
N SER A 107 -10.98 -25.27 12.60
CA SER A 107 -9.77 -25.52 11.82
C SER A 107 -8.65 -25.96 12.76
N LYS A 108 -7.94 -27.03 12.41
CA LYS A 108 -6.66 -27.34 13.04
C LYS A 108 -5.56 -26.65 12.24
N SER A 109 -4.76 -25.86 12.93
CA SER A 109 -3.64 -25.14 12.33
C SER A 109 -2.40 -26.02 12.29
N SER A 110 -1.86 -26.25 11.09
CA SER A 110 -0.44 -26.53 10.88
C SER A 110 0.25 -25.23 10.43
N GLY A 111 1.09 -24.65 11.28
CA GLY A 111 1.77 -23.37 11.00
C GLY A 111 3.09 -23.56 10.23
N SER A 112 3.45 -22.82 9.18
CA SER A 112 4.78 -22.94 8.55
C SER A 112 5.31 -21.60 8.05
N VAL A 113 5.89 -20.83 8.97
CA VAL A 113 6.70 -19.62 8.66
C VAL A 113 8.02 -20.00 7.95
N CYS A 114 8.41 -21.27 8.01
CA CYS A 114 9.45 -21.88 7.16
C CYS A 114 9.03 -23.31 6.86
N PHE A 115 8.85 -23.64 5.58
CA PHE A 115 8.93 -24.96 4.91
C PHE A 115 8.26 -26.22 5.54
N PHE A 116 7.94 -26.22 6.83
CA PHE A 116 7.58 -27.35 7.66
C PHE A 116 6.27 -27.09 8.41
N PRO A 117 5.26 -27.95 8.28
CA PRO A 117 3.97 -27.78 8.95
C PRO A 117 4.08 -27.94 10.47
N ASN A 118 3.66 -26.95 11.25
CA ASN A 118 3.77 -26.91 12.72
C ASN A 118 2.63 -27.70 13.36
N PHE A 119 2.93 -28.93 13.75
CA PHE A 119 2.09 -29.72 14.63
C PHE A 119 2.45 -29.36 16.10
N ARG A 120 1.88 -28.27 16.63
CA ARG A 120 2.21 -27.69 17.96
C ARG A 120 2.17 -28.69 19.13
N PRO A 121 3.02 -28.47 20.16
CA PRO A 121 4.47 -28.36 20.04
C PRO A 121 5.05 -29.77 20.06
N ASP A 122 5.26 -30.36 18.89
CA ASP A 122 6.15 -31.52 18.81
C ASP A 122 7.57 -31.08 19.23
N PRO A 123 8.22 -31.76 20.19
CA PRO A 123 9.59 -31.47 20.60
C PRO A 123 10.57 -31.31 19.42
N LEU A 124 10.35 -32.04 18.33
CA LEU A 124 11.17 -31.98 17.12
C LEU A 124 11.13 -30.62 16.42
N GLU A 125 9.95 -30.00 16.29
CA GLU A 125 9.85 -28.68 15.65
C GLU A 125 10.51 -27.61 16.52
N ARG A 126 10.36 -27.72 17.85
CA ARG A 126 11.04 -26.83 18.78
C ARG A 126 12.56 -26.95 18.63
N GLU A 127 13.08 -28.17 18.49
CA GLU A 127 14.51 -28.40 18.24
C GLU A 127 14.98 -27.82 16.91
N ILE A 128 14.20 -28.00 15.84
CA ILE A 128 14.43 -27.39 14.52
C ILE A 128 14.48 -25.86 14.65
N ARG A 129 13.46 -25.21 15.22
CA ARG A 129 13.38 -23.74 15.32
C ARG A 129 14.51 -23.15 16.17
N LEU A 130 14.95 -23.86 17.20
CA LEU A 130 16.08 -23.48 18.04
C LEU A 130 17.44 -23.79 17.39
N GLY A 131 17.47 -24.35 16.18
CA GLY A 131 18.69 -24.72 15.46
C GLY A 131 19.45 -25.88 16.06
N LYS A 132 18.84 -26.66 16.97
CA LYS A 132 19.50 -27.80 17.64
C LYS A 132 19.84 -28.93 16.68
N LEU A 133 19.18 -28.97 15.52
CA LEU A 133 19.36 -30.00 14.48
C LEU A 133 20.11 -29.49 13.24
N ASP A 134 20.73 -28.30 13.31
CA ASP A 134 21.51 -27.72 12.19
C ASP A 134 22.66 -28.63 11.73
N HIS A 135 23.19 -29.47 12.63
CA HIS A 135 24.24 -30.43 12.33
C HIS A 135 23.74 -31.70 11.63
N LYS A 136 22.42 -31.95 11.65
CA LYS A 136 21.81 -33.19 11.20
C LYS A 136 21.08 -33.03 9.87
N TYR A 137 20.39 -31.91 9.67
CA TYR A 137 19.56 -31.69 8.48
C TYR A 137 19.90 -30.36 7.80
N PRO A 138 19.66 -30.22 6.48
CA PRO A 138 19.81 -28.94 5.80
C PRO A 138 18.76 -27.94 6.28
N MET A 139 19.22 -26.84 6.90
CA MET A 139 18.37 -25.82 7.48
C MET A 139 18.48 -24.49 6.73
N VAL A 140 17.38 -23.73 6.72
CA VAL A 140 17.29 -22.33 6.27
C VAL A 140 16.75 -21.48 7.42
N ALA A 141 17.00 -20.17 7.38
CA ALA A 141 16.39 -19.22 8.30
C ALA A 141 15.39 -18.30 7.57
N ASP A 142 14.27 -17.98 8.21
CA ASP A 142 13.40 -16.89 7.74
C ASP A 142 13.97 -15.50 8.06
N HIS A 143 13.21 -14.48 7.65
CA HIS A 143 13.49 -13.08 7.96
C HIS A 143 13.30 -12.74 9.46
N HIS A 144 12.71 -13.63 10.25
CA HIS A 144 12.61 -13.57 11.70
C HIS A 144 13.69 -14.39 12.41
N HIS A 145 14.64 -14.97 11.67
CA HIS A 145 15.70 -15.86 12.15
C HIS A 145 15.20 -17.19 12.75
N HIS A 146 13.95 -17.58 12.52
CA HIS A 146 13.51 -18.94 12.82
C HIS A 146 14.08 -19.91 11.78
N LYS A 147 14.51 -21.08 12.25
CA LYS A 147 15.06 -22.14 11.41
C LYS A 147 13.97 -23.09 10.92
N GLY A 148 14.10 -23.56 9.68
CA GLY A 148 13.27 -24.60 9.07
C GLY A 148 14.07 -25.47 8.10
N LEU A 149 13.52 -26.62 7.69
CA LEU A 149 14.18 -27.52 6.72
C LEU A 149 14.23 -26.89 5.33
N ALA A 150 15.28 -27.17 4.58
CA ALA A 150 15.40 -26.78 3.18
C ALA A 150 14.25 -27.33 2.32
N LEU A 151 13.75 -26.51 1.38
CA LEU A 151 12.63 -26.89 0.50
C LEU A 151 12.93 -28.15 -0.28
N SER A 152 14.07 -28.17 -0.95
CA SER A 152 14.47 -29.29 -1.82
C SER A 152 14.73 -30.56 -1.02
N TYR A 153 15.18 -30.43 0.24
CA TYR A 153 15.40 -31.57 1.12
C TYR A 153 14.10 -32.27 1.49
N MET A 154 13.02 -31.53 1.77
CA MET A 154 11.72 -32.15 2.05
C MET A 154 11.04 -32.73 0.81
N VAL A 155 11.32 -32.16 -0.36
CA VAL A 155 10.82 -32.71 -1.64
C VAL A 155 11.52 -34.02 -1.98
N ASP A 156 12.85 -34.04 -1.83
CA ASP A 156 13.66 -35.25 -2.07
C ASP A 156 13.43 -36.32 -0.99
N ASP A 157 13.27 -35.88 0.26
CA ASP A 157 13.13 -36.68 1.49
C ASP A 157 14.01 -37.93 1.51
N PRO A 158 15.35 -37.78 1.39
CA PRO A 158 16.26 -38.90 1.14
C PRO A 158 16.25 -39.98 2.23
N GLU A 159 15.85 -39.59 3.45
CA GLU A 159 15.80 -40.47 4.63
C GLU A 159 14.36 -40.90 4.99
N GLY A 160 13.35 -40.46 4.24
CA GLY A 160 11.93 -40.66 4.57
C GLY A 160 11.47 -39.92 5.83
N PHE A 161 12.29 -38.98 6.34
CA PHE A 161 12.08 -38.26 7.58
C PHE A 161 10.87 -37.31 7.49
N PHE A 162 10.78 -36.53 6.41
CA PHE A 162 9.72 -35.56 6.23
C PHE A 162 8.36 -36.23 6.02
N ALA A 163 8.30 -37.28 5.19
CA ALA A 163 7.09 -38.05 4.97
C ALA A 163 6.56 -38.67 6.27
N LYS A 164 7.45 -39.22 7.11
CA LYS A 164 7.09 -39.74 8.43
C LYS A 164 6.55 -38.64 9.34
N TYR A 165 7.27 -37.52 9.45
CA TYR A 165 6.84 -36.38 10.27
C TYR A 165 5.45 -35.88 9.88
N LEU A 166 5.23 -35.68 8.59
CA LEU A 166 3.98 -35.19 8.03
C LEU A 166 2.82 -36.14 8.34
N LYS A 167 3.00 -37.45 8.12
CA LYS A 167 2.01 -38.48 8.44
C LYS A 167 1.63 -38.45 9.92
N ASP A 168 2.63 -38.54 10.82
CA ASP A 168 2.41 -38.63 12.26
C ASP A 168 1.71 -37.39 12.81
N GLY A 169 2.06 -36.21 12.28
CA GLY A 169 1.42 -34.95 12.62
C GLY A 169 -0.05 -34.88 12.23
N ILE A 170 -0.38 -35.29 11.00
CA ILE A 170 -1.76 -35.32 10.50
C ILE A 170 -2.61 -36.32 11.30
N GLU A 171 -2.10 -37.52 11.56
CA GLU A 171 -2.81 -38.53 12.35
C GLU A 171 -3.06 -38.05 13.79
N ARG A 172 -2.12 -37.30 14.38
CA ARG A 172 -2.30 -36.68 15.70
C ARG A 172 -3.42 -35.64 15.72
N PHE A 173 -3.51 -34.79 14.70
CA PHE A 173 -4.62 -33.84 14.60
C PHE A 173 -5.96 -34.52 14.37
N ARG A 174 -6.01 -35.54 13.51
CA ARG A 174 -7.20 -36.36 13.33
C ARG A 174 -7.67 -36.96 14.65
N LYS A 175 -6.75 -37.49 15.46
CA LYS A 175 -7.08 -38.07 16.77
C LYS A 175 -7.57 -37.03 17.79
N SER A 176 -6.90 -35.88 17.86
CA SER A 176 -7.23 -34.82 18.83
C SER A 176 -8.43 -33.96 18.43
N SER A 177 -8.84 -33.98 17.16
CA SER A 177 -9.94 -33.17 16.64
C SER A 177 -10.63 -33.87 15.46
N PRO A 178 -11.27 -35.02 15.69
CA PRO A 178 -11.84 -35.86 14.63
C PRO A 178 -12.99 -35.19 13.87
N THR A 179 -13.58 -34.14 14.42
CA THR A 179 -14.69 -33.37 13.84
C THR A 179 -14.23 -32.15 13.04
N ALA A 180 -12.92 -31.89 12.94
CA ALA A 180 -12.40 -30.75 12.17
C ALA A 180 -12.76 -30.91 10.68
N GLN A 181 -13.24 -29.83 10.08
CA GLN A 181 -13.58 -29.79 8.66
C GLN A 181 -12.40 -29.38 7.79
N TYR A 182 -11.49 -28.59 8.36
CA TYR A 182 -10.34 -28.03 7.68
C TYR A 182 -9.05 -28.35 8.43
N LEU A 183 -8.05 -28.81 7.69
CA LEU A 183 -6.65 -28.66 8.09
C LEU A 183 -6.11 -27.42 7.39
N ARG A 184 -5.75 -26.41 8.19
CA ARG A 184 -5.14 -25.20 7.69
C ARG A 184 -3.64 -25.40 7.60
N TRP A 185 -3.06 -25.08 6.45
CA TRP A 185 -1.61 -25.01 6.29
C TRP A 185 -1.19 -23.59 5.95
N ASP A 186 -0.37 -23.05 6.84
CA ASP A 186 0.22 -21.72 6.74
C ASP A 186 1.57 -21.81 6.01
N TYR A 187 1.57 -21.62 4.69
CA TYR A 187 2.71 -21.85 3.82
C TYR A 187 3.37 -20.53 3.40
N GLU A 188 4.45 -20.14 4.08
CA GLU A 188 5.09 -18.82 3.87
C GLU A 188 6.60 -18.83 3.53
N PRO A 189 7.16 -19.77 2.73
CA PRO A 189 8.57 -19.64 2.38
C PRO A 189 8.81 -18.47 1.41
N LEU A 190 9.97 -17.82 1.48
CA LEU A 190 10.39 -16.81 0.50
C LEU A 190 11.24 -17.45 -0.61
N ALA A 191 11.14 -16.96 -1.85
CA ALA A 191 12.00 -17.41 -2.95
C ALA A 191 13.51 -17.16 -2.69
N SER A 192 13.82 -16.23 -1.78
CA SER A 192 15.19 -15.90 -1.35
C SER A 192 15.68 -16.72 -0.17
N GLN A 193 14.84 -17.58 0.43
CA GLN A 193 15.25 -18.50 1.48
C GLN A 193 15.81 -19.76 0.84
N TYR A 194 17.08 -20.07 1.13
CA TYR A 194 17.77 -21.23 0.61
C TYR A 194 18.77 -21.79 1.62
N SER A 195 19.12 -23.06 1.45
CA SER A 195 20.24 -23.74 2.09
C SER A 195 21.28 -24.18 1.05
N GLN A 196 22.42 -24.70 1.51
CA GLN A 196 23.40 -25.32 0.61
C GLN A 196 22.78 -26.48 -0.19
N TYR A 197 21.87 -27.25 0.41
CA TYR A 197 21.19 -28.36 -0.27
C TYR A 197 20.35 -27.86 -1.45
N ASP A 198 19.67 -26.72 -1.30
CA ASP A 198 18.88 -26.13 -2.41
C ASP A 198 19.80 -25.66 -3.55
N LEU A 199 20.96 -25.09 -3.22
CA LEU A 199 21.96 -24.69 -4.23
C LEU A 199 22.51 -25.90 -4.98
N ASP A 200 22.80 -27.00 -4.27
CA ASP A 200 23.29 -28.24 -4.85
C ASP A 200 22.26 -28.85 -5.80
N VAL A 201 21.00 -28.96 -5.37
CA VAL A 201 19.91 -29.50 -6.20
C VAL A 201 19.68 -28.60 -7.42
N PHE A 202 19.70 -27.28 -7.24
CA PHE A 202 19.57 -26.34 -8.35
C PHE A 202 20.71 -26.47 -9.35
N CYS A 203 21.97 -26.44 -8.92
CA CYS A 203 23.12 -26.48 -9.84
C CYS A 203 23.23 -27.84 -10.52
N ARG A 204 23.21 -28.93 -9.75
CA ARG A 204 23.49 -30.27 -10.28
C ARG A 204 22.31 -30.91 -11.00
N ARG A 205 21.08 -30.71 -10.51
CA ARG A 205 19.89 -31.38 -11.07
C ARG A 205 19.07 -30.49 -11.98
N TYR A 206 18.91 -29.20 -11.65
CA TYR A 206 18.10 -28.28 -12.46
C TYR A 206 18.92 -27.65 -13.60
N LEU A 207 20.07 -27.05 -13.31
CA LEU A 207 20.97 -26.47 -14.32
C LEU A 207 21.89 -27.49 -15.00
N LYS A 208 22.10 -28.65 -14.37
CA LYS A 208 22.99 -29.72 -14.85
C LYS A 208 24.44 -29.24 -15.04
N ILE A 209 24.97 -28.53 -14.06
CA ILE A 209 26.37 -28.10 -14.00
C ILE A 209 27.12 -28.82 -12.88
N ASP A 210 28.43 -29.04 -13.07
CA ASP A 210 29.23 -29.91 -12.20
C ASP A 210 29.68 -29.25 -10.88
N HIS A 211 29.71 -27.92 -10.84
CA HIS A 211 30.05 -27.15 -9.65
C HIS A 211 28.82 -26.42 -9.09
N VAL A 212 28.83 -26.15 -7.79
CA VAL A 212 27.74 -25.46 -7.11
C VAL A 212 28.05 -23.97 -7.06
N LEU A 213 27.18 -23.18 -7.68
CA LEU A 213 27.27 -21.73 -7.67
C LEU A 213 26.80 -21.18 -6.31
N THR A 214 27.41 -20.07 -5.90
CA THR A 214 26.89 -19.28 -4.79
C THR A 214 25.57 -18.61 -5.17
N TYR A 215 24.73 -18.30 -4.19
CA TYR A 215 23.49 -17.58 -4.44
C TYR A 215 23.71 -16.22 -5.13
N ALA A 216 24.81 -15.51 -4.82
CA ALA A 216 25.15 -14.25 -5.48
C ALA A 216 25.41 -14.45 -6.98
N GLU A 217 26.09 -15.53 -7.37
CA GLU A 217 26.34 -15.88 -8.78
C GLU A 217 25.05 -16.31 -9.48
N ILE A 218 24.18 -17.07 -8.79
CA ILE A 218 22.86 -17.45 -9.29
C ILE A 218 21.99 -16.22 -9.54
N MET A 219 21.91 -15.29 -8.58
CA MET A 219 21.10 -14.08 -8.75
C MET A 219 21.65 -13.14 -9.83
N LYS A 220 22.96 -13.19 -10.09
CA LYS A 220 23.59 -12.43 -11.17
C LYS A 220 23.32 -13.05 -12.55
N ASN A 221 23.44 -14.37 -12.68
CA ASN A 221 23.49 -15.04 -13.97
C ASN A 221 22.21 -15.83 -14.33
N TYR A 222 21.50 -16.33 -13.32
CA TYR A 222 20.36 -17.25 -13.44
C TYR A 222 19.13 -16.87 -12.57
N PRO A 223 18.79 -15.57 -12.37
CA PRO A 223 17.73 -15.19 -11.43
C PRO A 223 16.34 -15.73 -11.83
N ARG A 224 16.08 -15.93 -13.13
CA ARG A 224 14.81 -16.49 -13.62
C ARG A 224 14.73 -17.99 -13.34
N GLN A 225 15.77 -18.73 -13.70
CA GLN A 225 15.88 -20.16 -13.49
C GLN A 225 15.76 -20.51 -12.00
N TRP A 226 16.42 -19.72 -11.13
CA TRP A 226 16.27 -19.90 -9.69
C TRP A 226 14.82 -19.70 -9.23
N SER A 227 14.17 -18.63 -9.69
CA SER A 227 12.76 -18.39 -9.37
C SER A 227 11.87 -19.54 -9.87
N ASP A 228 12.07 -20.02 -11.09
CA ASP A 228 11.29 -21.13 -11.66
C ASP A 228 11.53 -22.45 -10.92
N PHE A 229 12.78 -22.70 -10.51
CA PHE A 229 13.15 -23.83 -9.65
C PHE A 229 12.41 -23.79 -8.32
N MET A 230 12.45 -22.67 -7.59
CA MET A 230 11.78 -22.53 -6.30
C MET A 230 10.26 -22.74 -6.42
N TYR A 231 9.63 -22.20 -7.48
CA TYR A 231 8.21 -22.43 -7.75
C TYR A 231 7.89 -23.90 -8.02
N SER A 232 8.74 -24.59 -8.79
CA SER A 232 8.58 -26.03 -9.03
C SER A 232 8.74 -26.87 -7.77
N GLN A 233 9.68 -26.52 -6.89
CA GLN A 233 9.85 -27.21 -5.62
C GLN A 233 8.64 -27.00 -4.69
N SER A 234 8.09 -25.78 -4.64
CA SER A 234 6.87 -25.50 -3.89
C SER A 234 5.68 -26.30 -4.39
N GLU A 235 5.47 -26.39 -5.72
CA GLU A 235 4.38 -27.19 -6.29
C GLU A 235 4.50 -28.66 -5.84
N LYS A 236 5.70 -29.24 -5.92
CA LYS A 236 5.96 -30.62 -5.48
C LYS A 236 5.66 -30.82 -4.01
N LEU A 237 6.12 -29.91 -3.15
CA LEU A 237 5.87 -30.00 -1.72
C LEU A 237 4.38 -29.89 -1.40
N VAL A 238 3.67 -28.97 -2.04
CA VAL A 238 2.22 -28.81 -1.86
C VAL A 238 1.48 -30.08 -2.27
N LYS A 239 1.92 -30.73 -3.36
CA LYS A 239 1.39 -32.04 -3.76
C LYS A 239 1.66 -33.10 -2.71
N ILE A 240 2.90 -33.25 -2.21
CA ILE A 240 3.27 -34.24 -1.18
C ILE A 240 2.41 -34.06 0.08
N TYR A 241 2.23 -32.80 0.50
CA TYR A 241 1.39 -32.47 1.65
C TYR A 241 -0.06 -32.90 1.43
N SER A 242 -0.65 -32.47 0.31
CA SER A 242 -2.03 -32.78 -0.04
C SER A 242 -2.29 -34.27 -0.16
N ASP A 243 -1.45 -35.00 -0.90
CA ASP A 243 -1.58 -36.45 -1.08
C ASP A 243 -1.54 -37.17 0.28
N THR A 244 -0.62 -36.74 1.16
CA THR A 244 -0.49 -37.35 2.49
C THR A 244 -1.68 -37.03 3.37
N LEU A 245 -2.20 -35.80 3.34
CA LEU A 245 -3.41 -35.42 4.07
C LEU A 245 -4.61 -36.27 3.67
N HIS A 246 -4.94 -36.33 2.38
CA HIS A 246 -6.11 -37.04 1.89
C HIS A 246 -6.01 -38.56 2.14
N ARG A 247 -4.78 -39.10 2.20
CA ARG A 247 -4.53 -40.50 2.57
C ARG A 247 -4.73 -40.75 4.07
N CYS A 248 -4.21 -39.87 4.94
CA CYS A 248 -4.22 -40.09 6.40
C CYS A 248 -5.53 -39.62 7.07
N TRP A 249 -6.22 -38.66 6.46
CA TRP A 249 -7.48 -38.11 6.94
C TRP A 249 -8.46 -37.87 5.78
N PRO A 250 -9.03 -38.93 5.19
CA PRO A 250 -10.04 -38.80 4.13
C PRO A 250 -11.22 -37.94 4.61
N GLY A 251 -11.62 -36.95 3.81
CA GLY A 251 -12.78 -36.09 4.08
C GLY A 251 -12.48 -34.75 4.75
N VAL A 252 -11.27 -34.52 5.27
CA VAL A 252 -10.84 -33.18 5.72
C VAL A 252 -10.41 -32.34 4.50
N LYS A 253 -10.77 -31.06 4.49
CA LYS A 253 -10.36 -30.12 3.44
C LYS A 253 -9.02 -29.45 3.77
N LEU A 254 -8.17 -29.25 2.78
CA LEU A 254 -6.94 -28.48 2.91
C LEU A 254 -7.20 -27.00 2.63
N MET A 255 -7.05 -26.15 3.65
CA MET A 255 -7.08 -24.70 3.51
C MET A 255 -5.65 -24.16 3.44
N MET A 256 -5.29 -23.53 2.33
CA MET A 256 -3.95 -23.00 2.10
C MET A 256 -3.90 -21.51 2.43
N VAL A 257 -3.18 -21.16 3.49
CA VAL A 257 -2.79 -19.78 3.78
C VAL A 257 -1.44 -19.55 3.11
N SER A 258 -1.44 -18.76 2.04
CA SER A 258 -0.27 -18.47 1.20
C SER A 258 -0.37 -17.04 0.67
N GLY A 259 0.47 -16.66 -0.28
CA GLY A 259 0.20 -15.43 -1.03
C GLY A 259 -0.84 -15.61 -2.14
N TYR A 260 -1.02 -14.55 -2.93
CA TYR A 260 -2.05 -14.38 -3.96
C TYR A 260 -1.44 -13.91 -5.29
N MET A 261 -2.23 -13.86 -6.36
CA MET A 261 -1.82 -13.20 -7.61
C MET A 261 -1.80 -11.68 -7.42
N ASP A 262 -0.63 -11.05 -7.57
CA ASP A 262 -0.44 -9.60 -7.43
C ASP A 262 -0.47 -8.91 -8.81
N ARG A 263 -1.38 -7.93 -8.97
CA ARG A 263 -1.55 -7.15 -10.20
C ARG A 263 -0.34 -6.30 -10.60
N LYS A 264 0.61 -6.05 -9.68
CA LYS A 264 1.85 -5.29 -9.94
C LYS A 264 2.83 -6.09 -10.82
N TYR A 265 2.63 -7.40 -10.96
CA TYR A 265 3.39 -8.24 -11.88
C TYR A 265 2.66 -8.42 -13.23
N PRO A 266 3.40 -8.59 -14.34
CA PRO A 266 2.77 -8.77 -15.65
C PRO A 266 1.91 -10.04 -15.68
N GLN A 267 0.80 -9.99 -16.43
CA GLN A 267 -0.23 -11.04 -16.45
C GLN A 267 0.28 -12.47 -16.74
N ASN A 268 1.32 -12.59 -17.56
CA ASN A 268 1.95 -13.88 -17.86
C ASN A 268 2.80 -14.44 -16.71
N LYS A 269 2.93 -13.70 -15.61
CA LYS A 269 3.77 -14.03 -14.44
C LYS A 269 3.13 -13.57 -13.13
N TYR A 270 1.80 -13.65 -13.00
CA TYR A 270 1.15 -13.43 -11.70
C TYR A 270 1.71 -14.42 -10.69
N ARG A 271 2.71 -13.94 -9.95
CA ARG A 271 3.53 -14.67 -8.99
C ARG A 271 3.27 -14.03 -7.65
N SER A 272 3.17 -14.86 -6.62
CA SER A 272 2.96 -14.35 -5.28
C SER A 272 4.16 -13.54 -4.79
N ILE A 273 3.87 -12.43 -4.12
CA ILE A 273 4.90 -11.62 -3.43
C ILE A 273 5.43 -12.27 -2.16
N TYR A 274 4.60 -13.09 -1.52
CA TYR A 274 4.89 -13.70 -0.22
C TYR A 274 5.53 -15.07 -0.36
N THR A 275 5.15 -15.82 -1.40
CA THR A 275 5.49 -17.24 -1.52
C THR A 275 5.96 -17.58 -2.93
N PRO A 276 6.93 -18.48 -3.13
CA PRO A 276 7.25 -19.02 -4.44
C PRO A 276 6.15 -19.99 -4.90
N LEU A 277 4.92 -19.50 -5.05
CA LEU A 277 3.74 -20.27 -5.41
C LEU A 277 2.97 -19.55 -6.52
N ASP A 278 2.66 -20.27 -7.60
CA ASP A 278 1.62 -19.85 -8.54
C ASP A 278 0.32 -20.56 -8.14
N VAL A 279 -0.60 -19.79 -7.56
CA VAL A 279 -1.88 -20.32 -7.05
C VAL A 279 -2.75 -20.92 -8.16
N ARG A 280 -2.54 -20.56 -9.43
CA ARG A 280 -3.29 -21.12 -10.56
C ARG A 280 -2.87 -22.55 -10.87
N GLU A 281 -1.58 -22.83 -10.75
CA GLU A 281 -1.00 -24.15 -11.05
C GLU A 281 -1.19 -25.14 -9.89
N THR A 282 -1.30 -24.60 -8.68
CA THR A 282 -1.32 -25.37 -7.44
C THR A 282 -2.72 -25.55 -6.83
N GLU A 283 -3.73 -24.76 -7.24
CA GLU A 283 -5.09 -24.87 -6.67
C GLU A 283 -5.67 -26.29 -6.77
N LYS A 284 -5.27 -27.08 -7.77
CA LYS A 284 -5.69 -28.48 -7.90
C LYS A 284 -5.35 -29.35 -6.68
N TYR A 285 -4.36 -28.97 -5.87
CA TYR A 285 -3.90 -29.72 -4.71
C TYR A 285 -4.51 -29.31 -3.36
N PHE A 286 -5.26 -28.22 -3.26
CA PHE A 286 -5.86 -27.79 -1.98
C PHE A 286 -7.28 -27.29 -2.20
N ASP A 287 -8.12 -27.25 -1.17
CA ASP A 287 -9.56 -27.07 -1.34
C ASP A 287 -10.03 -25.63 -1.19
N VAL A 288 -9.30 -24.83 -0.41
CA VAL A 288 -9.65 -23.43 -0.12
C VAL A 288 -8.42 -22.55 -0.22
N HIS A 289 -8.54 -21.46 -0.99
CA HIS A 289 -7.59 -20.36 -1.02
C HIS A 289 -7.84 -19.45 0.18
N ALA A 290 -6.83 -19.27 1.04
CA ALA A 290 -6.91 -18.38 2.20
C ALA A 290 -5.76 -17.36 2.20
N PRO A 291 -5.60 -16.55 1.13
CA PRO A 291 -4.37 -15.80 0.94
C PRO A 291 -4.25 -14.60 1.87
N MET A 292 -3.01 -14.24 2.18
CA MET A 292 -2.66 -13.07 2.97
C MET A 292 -2.62 -11.81 2.11
N ILE A 293 -3.72 -11.06 2.10
CA ILE A 293 -3.83 -9.78 1.39
C ILE A 293 -3.84 -8.68 2.44
N TYR A 294 -2.68 -8.44 3.06
CA TYR A 294 -2.57 -7.65 4.28
C TYR A 294 -2.70 -6.12 4.12
N TYR A 295 -3.47 -5.60 3.15
CA TYR A 295 -3.79 -4.17 2.99
C TYR A 295 -5.29 -3.87 2.89
N GLN A 296 -5.60 -2.57 2.94
CA GLN A 296 -6.88 -2.01 2.52
C GLN A 296 -6.73 -1.16 1.24
N GLY A 297 -7.85 -0.64 0.75
CA GLY A 297 -7.91 0.36 -0.32
C GLY A 297 -8.28 -0.23 -1.68
N SER A 298 -8.16 0.57 -2.73
CA SER A 298 -8.47 0.14 -4.10
C SER A 298 -7.57 -0.99 -4.57
N ASP A 299 -6.31 -1.02 -4.12
CA ASP A 299 -5.39 -2.12 -4.36
C ASP A 299 -5.97 -3.45 -3.86
N PHE A 300 -6.51 -3.49 -2.64
CA PHE A 300 -7.12 -4.71 -2.08
C PHE A 300 -8.29 -5.19 -2.95
N TYR A 301 -9.16 -4.26 -3.36
CA TYR A 301 -10.28 -4.58 -4.26
C TYR A 301 -9.79 -5.20 -5.56
N ASP A 302 -8.82 -4.55 -6.21
CA ASP A 302 -8.29 -4.96 -7.52
C ASP A 302 -7.61 -6.33 -7.45
N ASP A 303 -6.88 -6.62 -6.37
CA ASP A 303 -6.23 -7.91 -6.17
C ASP A 303 -7.25 -9.01 -5.84
N VAL A 304 -8.30 -8.75 -5.05
CA VAL A 304 -9.40 -9.71 -4.87
C VAL A 304 -10.12 -9.96 -6.20
N GLU A 305 -10.44 -8.93 -6.99
CA GLU A 305 -11.09 -9.08 -8.29
C GLU A 305 -10.23 -9.91 -9.24
N LEU A 306 -8.92 -9.64 -9.30
CA LEU A 306 -7.97 -10.39 -10.09
C LEU A 306 -7.99 -11.88 -9.71
N ASN A 307 -7.94 -12.19 -8.42
CA ASN A 307 -7.93 -13.58 -7.96
C ASN A 307 -9.25 -14.29 -8.25
N MET A 308 -10.39 -13.64 -7.99
CA MET A 308 -11.73 -14.18 -8.30
C MET A 308 -11.96 -14.41 -9.79
N ARG A 309 -11.27 -13.68 -10.67
CA ARG A 309 -11.36 -13.86 -12.12
C ARG A 309 -10.71 -15.16 -12.61
N PHE A 310 -9.65 -15.62 -11.94
CA PHE A 310 -8.83 -16.73 -12.43
C PHE A 310 -8.94 -18.00 -11.59
N LEU A 311 -9.21 -17.89 -10.29
CA LEU A 311 -9.31 -19.02 -9.37
C LEU A 311 -10.72 -19.57 -9.32
N LYS A 312 -10.85 -20.89 -9.13
CA LYS A 312 -12.15 -21.57 -9.17
C LYS A 312 -12.61 -22.08 -7.81
N LYS A 313 -11.66 -22.32 -6.90
CA LYS A 313 -11.94 -22.82 -5.56
C LYS A 313 -12.35 -21.68 -4.61
N PRO A 314 -13.05 -21.98 -3.49
CA PRO A 314 -13.40 -20.98 -2.49
C PRO A 314 -12.21 -20.11 -2.10
N PHE A 315 -12.45 -18.80 -2.04
CA PHE A 315 -11.43 -17.78 -1.79
C PHE A 315 -11.83 -16.95 -0.56
N ILE A 316 -11.00 -16.98 0.47
CA ILE A 316 -11.26 -16.36 1.78
C ILE A 316 -10.01 -15.57 2.18
N PRO A 317 -9.85 -14.32 1.72
CA PRO A 317 -8.64 -13.54 2.01
C PRO A 317 -8.52 -13.22 3.49
N TRP A 318 -7.28 -13.14 3.94
CA TRP A 318 -6.89 -12.73 5.28
C TRP A 318 -6.37 -11.30 5.24
N ILE A 319 -6.81 -10.50 6.20
CA ILE A 319 -6.33 -9.14 6.43
C ILE A 319 -5.68 -9.05 7.81
N ASP A 320 -4.71 -8.14 7.96
CA ASP A 320 -4.05 -7.88 9.25
C ASP A 320 -4.25 -6.43 9.70
N PRO A 321 -5.41 -6.11 10.33
CA PRO A 321 -5.65 -4.78 10.88
C PRO A 321 -4.65 -4.34 11.96
N SER A 322 -3.85 -5.26 12.50
CA SER A 322 -2.89 -5.02 13.57
C SER A 322 -1.44 -4.84 13.09
N GLU A 323 -1.17 -5.05 11.80
CA GLU A 323 0.18 -5.02 11.24
C GLU A 323 0.83 -3.64 11.44
N HIS A 324 2.04 -3.67 11.97
CA HIS A 324 2.80 -2.49 12.40
C HIS A 324 3.98 -2.19 11.46
N SER A 325 4.38 -3.15 10.64
CA SER A 325 5.47 -2.97 9.70
C SER A 325 5.03 -2.12 8.52
N LYS A 326 5.68 -0.95 8.37
CA LYS A 326 5.49 -0.07 7.22
C LYS A 326 5.84 -0.73 5.89
N ILE A 327 6.61 -1.81 5.89
CA ILE A 327 6.96 -2.56 4.67
C ILE A 327 5.76 -3.30 4.10
N PHE A 328 4.79 -3.61 4.97
CA PHE A 328 3.57 -4.24 4.58
C PHE A 328 2.63 -3.15 4.09
N PHE A 329 2.00 -2.27 4.89
CA PHE A 329 0.94 -1.40 4.35
C PHE A 329 0.71 -0.06 5.06
N ASP A 330 -0.07 0.82 4.42
CA ASP A 330 -0.77 1.93 5.08
C ASP A 330 -1.79 1.35 6.07
N ARG A 331 -1.88 1.94 7.26
CA ARG A 331 -2.64 1.38 8.39
C ARG A 331 -4.11 1.21 8.07
N TYR A 332 -4.66 0.06 8.46
CA TYR A 332 -6.09 -0.20 8.39
C TYR A 332 -6.88 0.83 9.17
N THR A 333 -7.99 1.30 8.60
CA THR A 333 -8.99 2.10 9.30
C THR A 333 -10.26 1.27 9.47
N PRO A 334 -11.14 1.58 10.44
CA PRO A 334 -12.45 0.90 10.53
C PRO A 334 -13.24 0.96 9.21
N ALA A 335 -13.18 2.11 8.52
CA ALA A 335 -13.81 2.30 7.21
C ALA A 335 -13.19 1.39 6.14
N GLY A 336 -11.86 1.32 6.05
CA GLY A 336 -11.19 0.46 5.08
C GLY A 336 -11.38 -1.05 5.36
N VAL A 337 -11.46 -1.46 6.62
CA VAL A 337 -11.86 -2.83 6.99
C VAL A 337 -13.28 -3.12 6.47
N ARG A 338 -14.22 -2.21 6.69
CA ARG A 338 -15.58 -2.33 6.14
C ARG A 338 -15.58 -2.40 4.61
N GLN A 339 -14.79 -1.59 3.93
CA GLN A 339 -14.63 -1.64 2.47
C GLN A 339 -14.12 -3.02 2.01
N ASN A 340 -13.11 -3.57 2.66
CA ASN A 340 -12.56 -4.89 2.32
C ASN A 340 -13.60 -6.01 2.48
N ILE A 341 -14.40 -6.00 3.56
CA ILE A 341 -15.47 -6.98 3.80
C ILE A 341 -16.52 -6.93 2.68
N LEU A 342 -17.02 -5.73 2.37
CA LEU A 342 -18.03 -5.55 1.32
C LEU A 342 -17.47 -5.87 -0.07
N ALA A 343 -16.20 -5.58 -0.33
CA ALA A 343 -15.53 -5.91 -1.59
C ALA A 343 -15.46 -7.43 -1.79
N CYS A 344 -15.04 -8.17 -0.76
CA CYS A 344 -15.02 -9.63 -0.78
C CYS A 344 -16.40 -10.21 -1.10
N ALA A 345 -17.44 -9.77 -0.39
CA ALA A 345 -18.81 -10.26 -0.62
C ALA A 345 -19.33 -9.95 -2.04
N ALA A 346 -19.07 -8.73 -2.55
CA ALA A 346 -19.53 -8.33 -3.88
C ALA A 346 -18.82 -9.07 -5.02
N LEU A 347 -17.50 -9.26 -4.87
CA LEU A 347 -16.66 -9.95 -5.86
C LEU A 347 -16.85 -11.48 -5.82
N GLY A 348 -17.55 -12.01 -4.81
CA GLY A 348 -17.91 -13.42 -4.71
C GLY A 348 -16.91 -14.26 -3.92
N ALA A 349 -16.04 -13.64 -3.14
CA ALA A 349 -15.24 -14.35 -2.16
C ALA A 349 -16.16 -15.02 -1.13
N GLY A 350 -15.72 -16.17 -0.61
CA GLY A 350 -16.51 -16.97 0.34
C GLY A 350 -16.56 -16.38 1.75
N GLY A 351 -15.67 -15.44 2.06
CA GLY A 351 -15.57 -14.82 3.38
C GLY A 351 -14.39 -13.87 3.50
N ILE A 352 -14.05 -13.51 4.73
CA ILE A 352 -12.84 -12.75 5.08
C ILE A 352 -12.41 -13.10 6.51
N VAL A 353 -11.11 -13.19 6.76
CA VAL A 353 -10.55 -13.53 8.08
C VAL A 353 -9.61 -12.43 8.57
N PHE A 354 -9.63 -12.15 9.87
CA PHE A 354 -8.75 -11.14 10.49
C PHE A 354 -7.63 -11.80 11.28
N TYR A 355 -6.40 -11.34 11.06
CA TYR A 355 -5.19 -11.73 11.77
C TYR A 355 -4.58 -10.54 12.52
N PRO A 356 -4.02 -10.75 13.71
CA PRO A 356 -4.69 -11.25 14.93
C PRO A 356 -5.85 -10.35 15.43
N VAL A 357 -6.61 -10.85 16.42
CA VAL A 357 -7.73 -10.14 17.07
C VAL A 357 -7.28 -8.98 17.96
N SER A 358 -6.07 -9.05 18.51
CA SER A 358 -5.66 -8.34 19.73
C SER A 358 -5.57 -6.81 19.61
N ALA A 359 -5.97 -6.22 18.49
CA ALA A 359 -5.70 -4.82 18.17
C ALA A 359 -6.87 -4.12 17.45
N MET A 360 -8.11 -4.44 17.78
CA MET A 360 -9.28 -3.73 17.24
C MET A 360 -10.07 -3.08 18.36
N ASP A 361 -10.40 -1.79 18.21
CA ASP A 361 -11.34 -1.10 19.12
C ASP A 361 -12.79 -1.29 18.69
N GLY A 362 -13.73 -0.79 19.51
CA GLY A 362 -15.17 -0.92 19.24
C GLY A 362 -15.65 -0.31 17.91
N THR A 363 -14.90 0.63 17.31
CA THR A 363 -15.23 1.20 15.99
C THR A 363 -15.04 0.14 14.90
N TYR A 364 -14.00 -0.69 14.99
CA TYR A 364 -13.79 -1.80 14.06
C TYR A 364 -14.92 -2.81 14.17
N PHE A 365 -15.26 -3.22 15.39
CA PHE A 365 -16.35 -4.17 15.61
C PHE A 365 -17.70 -3.64 15.11
N GLN A 366 -17.98 -2.34 15.26
CA GLN A 366 -19.17 -1.73 14.67
C GLN A 366 -19.11 -1.74 13.13
N CYS A 367 -17.99 -1.34 12.53
CA CYS A 367 -17.82 -1.32 11.07
C CYS A 367 -17.92 -2.72 10.44
N ILE A 368 -17.41 -3.75 11.11
CA ILE A 368 -17.60 -5.14 10.72
C ILE A 368 -19.09 -5.52 10.80
N ALA A 369 -19.77 -5.21 11.91
CA ALA A 369 -21.20 -5.49 12.08
C ALA A 369 -22.06 -4.79 11.01
N ASP A 370 -21.77 -3.54 10.70
CA ASP A 370 -22.45 -2.78 9.64
C ASP A 370 -22.24 -3.41 8.26
N ALA A 371 -21.05 -3.94 7.98
CA ALA A 371 -20.77 -4.64 6.74
C ALA A 371 -21.60 -5.92 6.61
N PHE A 372 -21.61 -6.76 7.65
CA PHE A 372 -22.38 -8.00 7.68
C PHE A 372 -23.89 -7.75 7.62
N SER A 373 -24.38 -6.66 8.21
CA SER A 373 -25.79 -6.26 8.09
C SER A 373 -26.19 -6.01 6.64
N GLN A 374 -25.33 -5.35 5.84
CA GLN A 374 -25.58 -5.14 4.42
C GLN A 374 -25.46 -6.43 3.60
N ILE A 375 -24.49 -7.29 3.93
CA ILE A 375 -24.32 -8.59 3.28
C ILE A 375 -25.54 -9.47 3.53
N ALA A 376 -26.01 -9.58 4.78
CA ALA A 376 -27.18 -10.39 5.12
C ALA A 376 -28.43 -9.97 4.34
N CYS A 377 -28.61 -8.66 4.10
CA CYS A 377 -29.72 -8.14 3.30
C CYS A 377 -29.60 -8.44 1.79
N ALA A 378 -28.39 -8.74 1.29
CA ALA A 378 -28.10 -8.80 -0.15
C ALA A 378 -27.54 -10.16 -0.62
N GLU A 379 -27.15 -11.06 0.28
CA GLU A 379 -26.36 -12.27 -0.02
C GLU A 379 -26.99 -13.20 -1.07
N GLU A 380 -28.32 -13.23 -1.12
CA GLU A 380 -29.04 -14.02 -2.11
C GLU A 380 -28.79 -13.49 -3.52
N ILE A 381 -28.83 -12.16 -3.68
CA ILE A 381 -28.59 -11.49 -4.96
C ILE A 381 -27.10 -11.49 -5.28
N LEU A 382 -26.22 -11.31 -4.28
CA LEU A 382 -24.76 -11.35 -4.46
C LEU A 382 -24.26 -12.69 -5.01
N SER A 383 -24.99 -13.79 -4.75
CA SER A 383 -24.73 -15.11 -5.35
C SER A 383 -25.10 -15.24 -6.83
N GLY A 384 -25.68 -14.19 -7.42
CA GLY A 384 -26.09 -14.13 -8.81
C GLY A 384 -24.97 -13.78 -9.79
N GLU A 385 -25.38 -13.54 -11.04
CA GLU A 385 -24.50 -13.18 -12.14
C GLU A 385 -23.88 -11.79 -11.90
N ASN A 386 -22.59 -11.65 -12.25
CA ASN A 386 -21.93 -10.35 -12.29
C ASN A 386 -22.21 -9.66 -13.63
N ILE A 387 -23.13 -8.70 -13.62
CA ILE A 387 -23.55 -7.94 -14.80
C ILE A 387 -22.80 -6.60 -14.95
N SER A 388 -21.70 -6.40 -14.22
CA SER A 388 -21.02 -5.10 -14.19
C SER A 388 -20.62 -4.62 -15.59
N ARG A 389 -20.29 -5.53 -16.52
CA ARG A 389 -19.91 -5.18 -17.90
C ARG A 389 -21.00 -4.49 -18.71
N SER A 390 -22.28 -4.68 -18.37
CA SER A 390 -23.41 -4.03 -19.04
C SER A 390 -23.89 -2.75 -18.33
N CYS A 391 -23.19 -2.32 -17.27
CA CYS A 391 -23.58 -1.20 -16.44
C CYS A 391 -22.57 -0.05 -16.58
N SER A 392 -22.96 1.14 -16.09
CA SER A 392 -22.02 2.25 -15.91
C SER A 392 -22.23 2.92 -14.55
N VAL A 393 -21.14 3.17 -13.85
CA VAL A 393 -21.11 4.04 -12.66
C VAL A 393 -20.05 5.10 -12.91
N LYS A 394 -20.43 6.38 -12.78
CA LYS A 394 -19.52 7.52 -13.01
C LYS A 394 -19.73 8.60 -11.95
N ALA A 395 -18.67 9.30 -11.59
CA ALA A 395 -18.76 10.48 -10.76
C ALA A 395 -19.62 11.56 -11.45
N ALA A 396 -20.53 12.15 -10.68
CA ALA A 396 -21.49 13.16 -11.13
C ALA A 396 -21.10 14.56 -10.67
N ASP A 397 -20.40 14.70 -9.53
CA ASP A 397 -19.91 15.95 -8.99
C ASP A 397 -18.60 16.39 -9.64
N VAL A 398 -18.66 16.49 -10.97
CA VAL A 398 -17.55 16.87 -11.84
C VAL A 398 -17.97 17.96 -12.82
N ILE A 399 -16.98 18.67 -13.37
CA ILE A 399 -17.15 19.61 -14.46
C ILE A 399 -16.32 19.15 -15.66
N GLU A 400 -16.86 19.35 -16.86
CA GLU A 400 -16.12 19.18 -18.11
C GLU A 400 -15.49 20.52 -18.50
N MET A 401 -14.22 20.48 -18.88
CA MET A 401 -13.46 21.65 -19.32
C MET A 401 -12.84 21.39 -20.69
N GLU A 402 -12.88 22.39 -21.56
CA GLU A 402 -12.12 22.39 -22.81
C GLU A 402 -10.79 23.09 -22.57
N LEU A 403 -9.70 22.32 -22.55
CA LEU A 403 -8.37 22.82 -22.23
C LEU A 403 -7.44 22.61 -23.43
N ALA A 404 -6.76 23.68 -23.84
CA ALA A 404 -5.68 23.60 -24.81
C ALA A 404 -4.39 23.08 -24.15
N ASP A 405 -3.64 22.23 -24.84
CA ASP A 405 -2.28 21.87 -24.47
C ASP A 405 -1.28 23.00 -24.79
N ALA A 406 0.01 22.77 -24.58
CA ALA A 406 1.07 23.74 -24.90
C ALA A 406 1.18 24.03 -26.42
N ALA A 407 0.75 23.10 -27.27
CA ALA A 407 0.73 23.25 -28.73
C ALA A 407 -0.57 23.89 -29.25
N GLY A 408 -1.56 24.15 -28.38
CA GLY A 408 -2.85 24.72 -28.72
C GLY A 408 -3.93 23.69 -29.07
N LYS A 409 -3.64 22.39 -29.01
CA LYS A 409 -4.65 21.35 -29.24
C LYS A 409 -5.61 21.26 -28.05
N VAL A 410 -6.90 21.38 -28.33
CA VAL A 410 -7.96 21.35 -27.30
C VAL A 410 -8.36 19.91 -26.97
N SER A 411 -8.49 19.60 -25.69
CA SER A 411 -9.01 18.33 -25.16
C SER A 411 -10.12 18.59 -24.15
N LYS A 412 -11.15 17.73 -24.16
CA LYS A 412 -12.21 17.70 -23.14
C LYS A 412 -11.74 16.89 -21.94
N ILE A 413 -11.69 17.51 -20.76
CA ILE A 413 -11.18 16.90 -19.53
C ILE A 413 -12.18 17.08 -18.39
N VAL A 414 -12.37 16.03 -17.61
CA VAL A 414 -13.27 15.99 -16.45
C VAL A 414 -12.49 16.27 -15.16
N MET A 415 -13.05 17.12 -14.29
CA MET A 415 -12.46 17.50 -13.01
C MET A 415 -13.49 17.61 -11.87
N PRO A 416 -13.18 17.18 -10.63
CA PRO A 416 -12.01 16.42 -10.24
C PRO A 416 -12.03 14.98 -10.81
N ARG A 417 -10.86 14.32 -10.86
CA ARG A 417 -10.71 12.95 -11.39
C ARG A 417 -11.12 11.90 -10.34
N LEU A 418 -12.39 11.91 -9.97
CA LEU A 418 -12.90 11.06 -8.88
C LEU A 418 -12.98 9.57 -9.26
N ASP A 419 -13.26 9.29 -10.55
CA ASP A 419 -13.46 7.93 -11.06
C ASP A 419 -12.25 7.00 -10.88
N ASP A 420 -11.02 7.54 -10.85
CA ASP A 420 -9.79 6.76 -10.64
C ASP A 420 -9.84 5.93 -9.34
N ASN A 421 -10.55 6.44 -8.33
CA ASN A 421 -10.68 5.87 -6.99
C ASN A 421 -12.10 5.35 -6.69
N ILE A 422 -12.92 5.13 -7.72
CA ILE A 422 -14.21 4.44 -7.58
C ILE A 422 -14.04 3.00 -8.04
N ARG A 423 -14.62 2.08 -7.27
CA ARG A 423 -14.81 0.68 -7.67
C ARG A 423 -16.27 0.31 -7.46
N TRP A 424 -16.74 -0.67 -8.21
CA TRP A 424 -18.12 -1.10 -8.12
C TRP A 424 -18.30 -2.50 -8.72
N CYS A 425 -19.26 -3.24 -8.19
CA CYS A 425 -19.68 -4.53 -8.71
C CYS A 425 -21.21 -4.64 -8.64
N ILE A 426 -21.85 -5.00 -9.74
CA ILE A 426 -23.29 -5.17 -9.84
C ILE A 426 -23.61 -6.65 -10.01
N ARG A 427 -24.41 -7.20 -9.10
CA ARG A 427 -24.90 -8.57 -9.12
C ARG A 427 -26.39 -8.59 -9.43
N GLN A 428 -26.83 -9.57 -10.21
CA GLN A 428 -28.23 -9.78 -10.54
C GLN A 428 -28.64 -11.24 -10.31
N LYS A 429 -29.81 -11.43 -9.69
CA LYS A 429 -30.44 -12.74 -9.55
C LYS A 429 -31.95 -12.60 -9.52
N ASP A 430 -32.65 -13.41 -10.31
CA ASP A 430 -34.13 -13.45 -10.34
C ASP A 430 -34.78 -12.06 -10.48
N GLY A 431 -34.22 -11.22 -11.37
CA GLY A 431 -34.71 -9.85 -11.60
C GLY A 431 -34.40 -8.84 -10.47
N ARG A 432 -33.72 -9.26 -9.39
CA ARG A 432 -33.26 -8.38 -8.30
C ARG A 432 -31.79 -8.03 -8.48
N TYR A 433 -31.41 -6.89 -7.90
CA TYR A 433 -30.09 -6.29 -8.09
C TYR A 433 -29.42 -5.94 -6.76
N ALA A 434 -28.10 -6.09 -6.73
CA ALA A 434 -27.25 -5.60 -5.67
C ALA A 434 -26.10 -4.79 -6.28
N ALA A 435 -26.09 -3.49 -6.04
CA ALA A 435 -25.05 -2.57 -6.50
C ALA A 435 -24.07 -2.29 -5.35
N ALA A 436 -22.90 -2.92 -5.39
CA ALA A 436 -21.81 -2.64 -4.46
C ALA A 436 -20.97 -1.48 -5.01
N LEU A 437 -20.84 -0.40 -4.24
CA LEU A 437 -20.16 0.83 -4.64
C LEU A 437 -19.10 1.19 -3.59
N PHE A 438 -17.92 1.62 -4.04
CA PHE A 438 -16.77 1.89 -3.18
C PHE A 438 -16.16 3.24 -3.56
N ASN A 439 -16.01 4.12 -2.57
CA ASN A 439 -15.33 5.40 -2.72
C ASN A 439 -13.99 5.38 -1.97
N TYR A 440 -12.89 5.27 -2.70
CA TYR A 440 -11.54 5.36 -2.13
C TYR A 440 -10.96 6.78 -2.15
N ASN A 441 -11.76 7.80 -2.51
CA ASN A 441 -11.34 9.19 -2.41
C ASN A 441 -11.38 9.69 -0.96
N ASP A 442 -10.52 10.68 -0.68
CA ASP A 442 -10.50 11.47 0.56
C ASP A 442 -11.70 12.41 0.72
N SER A 443 -12.58 12.50 -0.28
CA SER A 443 -13.77 13.34 -0.30
C SER A 443 -15.03 12.53 -0.57
N SER A 444 -16.18 13.08 -0.17
CA SER A 444 -17.47 12.55 -0.62
C SER A 444 -17.61 12.69 -2.14
N VAL A 445 -18.36 11.76 -2.74
CA VAL A 445 -18.58 11.67 -4.18
C VAL A 445 -20.05 11.40 -4.47
N PHE A 446 -20.58 11.99 -5.54
CA PHE A 446 -21.84 11.60 -6.13
C PHE A 446 -21.59 10.67 -7.30
N LEU A 447 -22.26 9.53 -7.33
CA LEU A 447 -22.19 8.55 -8.39
C LEU A 447 -23.51 8.51 -9.15
N ARG A 448 -23.40 8.53 -10.48
CA ARG A 448 -24.49 8.34 -11.43
C ARG A 448 -24.48 6.90 -11.92
N LEU A 449 -25.61 6.22 -11.75
CA LEU A 449 -25.78 4.80 -12.05
C LEU A 449 -26.68 4.62 -13.27
N ASN A 450 -26.21 3.83 -14.23
CA ASN A 450 -27.01 3.27 -15.31
C ASN A 450 -26.87 1.75 -15.25
N ILE A 451 -27.91 1.08 -14.77
CA ILE A 451 -27.98 -0.36 -14.55
C ILE A 451 -29.27 -0.86 -15.22
N PRO A 452 -29.18 -1.61 -16.33
CA PRO A 452 -30.35 -2.07 -17.07
C PRO A 452 -31.36 -2.80 -16.16
N GLY A 453 -32.61 -2.32 -16.16
CA GLY A 453 -33.71 -2.88 -15.36
C GLY A 453 -33.73 -2.49 -13.88
N PHE A 454 -32.79 -1.67 -13.40
CA PHE A 454 -32.71 -1.23 -12.00
C PHE A 454 -32.61 0.28 -11.83
N ALA A 455 -31.75 0.93 -12.61
CA ALA A 455 -31.46 2.35 -12.48
C ALA A 455 -31.18 2.97 -13.85
N ASP A 456 -31.91 4.03 -14.17
CA ASP A 456 -31.61 4.90 -15.31
C ASP A 456 -31.23 6.28 -14.78
N ASN A 457 -29.97 6.66 -14.93
CA ASN A 457 -29.43 7.95 -14.50
C ASN A 457 -29.68 8.29 -13.01
N ALA A 458 -29.70 7.28 -12.14
CA ALA A 458 -29.93 7.46 -10.70
C ALA A 458 -28.67 7.98 -9.99
N LEU A 459 -28.85 8.66 -8.86
CA LEU A 459 -27.78 9.18 -8.01
C LEU A 459 -27.63 8.40 -6.70
N VAL A 460 -26.38 8.26 -6.28
CA VAL A 460 -25.99 7.81 -4.94
C VAL A 460 -24.86 8.71 -4.45
N LYS A 461 -24.87 9.07 -3.17
CA LYS A 461 -23.78 9.80 -2.53
C LYS A 461 -23.03 8.87 -1.57
N LEU A 462 -21.70 8.88 -1.66
CA LEU A 462 -20.83 8.15 -0.75
C LEU A 462 -19.96 9.12 0.04
N GLY A 463 -19.73 8.84 1.32
CA GLY A 463 -18.77 9.57 2.14
C GLY A 463 -17.31 9.29 1.72
N PRO A 464 -16.33 10.01 2.28
CA PRO A 464 -14.90 9.67 2.14
C PRO A 464 -14.62 8.25 2.65
N SER A 465 -13.81 7.48 1.91
CA SER A 465 -13.46 6.09 2.27
C SER A 465 -14.67 5.19 2.59
N ASP A 466 -15.82 5.46 1.96
CA ASP A 466 -17.08 4.78 2.22
C ASP A 466 -17.33 3.65 1.21
N ALA A 467 -18.24 2.75 1.54
CA ALA A 467 -18.75 1.71 0.66
C ALA A 467 -20.18 1.32 1.01
N VAL A 468 -20.94 0.77 0.07
CA VAL A 468 -22.32 0.34 0.32
C VAL A 468 -22.72 -0.76 -0.65
N ILE A 469 -23.61 -1.65 -0.21
CA ILE A 469 -24.36 -2.56 -1.09
C ILE A 469 -25.82 -2.10 -1.12
N LEU A 470 -26.28 -1.65 -2.28
CA LEU A 470 -27.64 -1.18 -2.49
C LEU A 470 -28.49 -2.24 -3.15
N THR A 471 -29.58 -2.62 -2.51
CA THR A 471 -30.67 -3.43 -3.11
C THR A 471 -31.87 -2.58 -3.54
N ARG A 472 -31.84 -1.29 -3.18
CA ARG A 472 -32.83 -0.26 -3.56
C ARG A 472 -32.13 1.07 -3.72
N LEU A 473 -32.67 1.93 -4.59
CA LEU A 473 -32.14 3.27 -4.79
C LEU A 473 -32.52 4.20 -3.63
N PRO A 474 -31.64 5.15 -3.26
CA PRO A 474 -31.99 6.21 -2.33
C PRO A 474 -32.97 7.21 -2.97
N GLU A 475 -33.54 8.09 -2.15
CA GLU A 475 -34.38 9.19 -2.63
C GLU A 475 -33.58 10.13 -3.55
N GLN A 476 -34.14 10.41 -4.72
CA GLN A 476 -33.40 11.11 -5.79
C GLN A 476 -33.48 12.63 -5.68
N VAL A 477 -34.62 13.19 -5.26
CA VAL A 477 -34.83 14.65 -5.20
C VAL A 477 -33.78 15.35 -4.31
N PRO A 478 -33.53 14.90 -3.06
CA PRO A 478 -32.53 15.55 -2.21
C PRO A 478 -31.11 15.46 -2.78
N LEU A 479 -30.77 14.34 -3.43
CA LEU A 479 -29.46 14.13 -4.03
C LEU A 479 -29.23 15.03 -5.25
N GLN A 480 -30.26 15.26 -6.06
CA GLN A 480 -30.18 16.18 -7.20
C GLN A 480 -29.95 17.63 -6.76
N GLU A 481 -30.64 18.07 -5.71
CA GLU A 481 -30.45 19.42 -5.14
C GLU A 481 -29.05 19.59 -4.56
N GLU A 482 -28.56 18.62 -3.78
CA GLU A 482 -27.22 18.68 -3.21
C GLU A 482 -26.13 18.64 -4.31
N LEU A 483 -26.31 17.79 -5.33
CA LEU A 483 -25.40 17.72 -6.48
C LEU A 483 -25.35 19.05 -7.24
N LYS A 484 -26.49 19.69 -7.46
CA LYS A 484 -26.56 21.00 -8.13
C LYS A 484 -25.73 22.04 -7.37
N LEU A 485 -25.91 22.14 -6.06
CA LEU A 485 -25.13 23.04 -5.20
C LEU A 485 -23.63 22.69 -5.23
N LYS A 486 -23.28 21.40 -5.21
CA LYS A 486 -21.89 20.93 -5.30
C LYS A 486 -21.24 21.33 -6.62
N ILE A 487 -21.93 21.15 -7.75
CA ILE A 487 -21.44 21.55 -9.09
C ILE A 487 -21.32 23.07 -9.19
N GLU A 488 -22.30 23.84 -8.70
CA GLU A 488 -22.21 25.30 -8.66
C GLU A 488 -21.01 25.78 -7.84
N ASN A 489 -20.78 25.15 -6.68
CA ASN A 489 -19.61 25.42 -5.85
C ASN A 489 -18.30 25.04 -6.55
N LEU A 490 -18.24 23.91 -7.26
CA LEU A 490 -17.07 23.54 -8.06
C LEU A 490 -16.76 24.58 -9.15
N ARG A 491 -17.79 25.06 -9.86
CA ARG A 491 -17.65 26.11 -10.89
C ARG A 491 -17.20 27.45 -10.30
N ARG A 492 -17.66 27.80 -9.09
CA ARG A 492 -17.26 29.03 -8.37
C ARG A 492 -15.91 28.90 -7.66
N ASN A 493 -15.44 27.68 -7.38
CA ASN A 493 -14.22 27.44 -6.63
C ASN A 493 -13.01 28.04 -7.38
N THR A 494 -12.28 28.89 -6.66
CA THR A 494 -11.16 29.70 -7.17
C THR A 494 -9.99 28.87 -7.72
N ARG A 495 -10.01 27.55 -7.53
CA ARG A 495 -9.09 26.58 -8.13
C ARG A 495 -9.13 26.56 -9.65
N PHE A 496 -10.15 27.10 -10.32
CA PHE A 496 -10.27 27.16 -11.79
C PHE A 496 -9.99 28.55 -12.41
N LYS A 497 -9.40 29.48 -11.65
CA LYS A 497 -9.18 30.85 -12.14
C LYS A 497 -8.19 30.92 -13.29
N TYR A 498 -8.63 31.57 -14.38
CA TYR A 498 -7.75 32.19 -15.35
C TYR A 498 -7.32 33.56 -14.82
N LEU A 499 -6.03 33.73 -14.53
CA LEU A 499 -5.46 35.02 -14.15
C LEU A 499 -4.52 35.47 -15.27
N LYS A 500 -4.63 36.73 -15.69
CA LYS A 500 -3.72 37.34 -16.67
C LYS A 500 -3.32 38.73 -16.24
N SER A 501 -2.01 39.00 -16.20
CA SER A 501 -1.49 40.35 -15.93
C SER A 501 -0.08 40.50 -16.53
N GLY A 502 0.12 41.59 -17.28
CA GLY A 502 1.46 41.99 -17.76
C GLY A 502 2.23 40.92 -18.56
N GLY A 503 1.54 40.16 -19.42
CA GLY A 503 2.16 39.10 -20.25
C GLY A 503 2.29 37.73 -19.57
N SER A 504 1.92 37.64 -18.29
CA SER A 504 1.90 36.40 -17.52
C SER A 504 0.48 35.91 -17.30
N THR A 505 0.32 34.60 -17.27
CA THR A 505 -0.96 33.92 -17.11
C THR A 505 -0.82 32.75 -16.13
N VAL A 506 -1.85 32.53 -15.32
CA VAL A 506 -2.05 31.26 -14.60
C VAL A 506 -3.36 30.67 -15.09
N ALA A 507 -3.34 29.43 -15.56
CA ALA A 507 -4.50 28.76 -16.15
C ALA A 507 -4.36 27.24 -16.03
N TRP A 508 -5.46 26.52 -16.25
CA TRP A 508 -5.41 25.07 -16.49
C TRP A 508 -5.03 24.78 -17.94
N ARG A 509 -4.26 23.72 -18.15
CA ARG A 509 -3.82 23.22 -19.46
C ARG A 509 -3.99 21.72 -19.55
N ALA A 510 -4.20 21.24 -20.77
CA ALA A 510 -4.16 19.81 -21.05
C ALA A 510 -2.70 19.33 -21.12
N LEU A 511 -2.42 18.20 -20.49
CA LEU A 511 -1.17 17.45 -20.65
C LEU A 511 -1.50 15.96 -20.54
N ASP A 512 -1.13 15.18 -21.56
CA ASP A 512 -1.37 13.72 -21.62
C ASP A 512 -2.81 13.31 -21.30
N GLY A 513 -3.80 14.06 -21.80
CA GLY A 513 -5.22 13.80 -21.57
C GLY A 513 -5.73 14.16 -20.17
N LYS A 514 -4.94 14.88 -19.37
CA LYS A 514 -5.29 15.33 -18.01
C LYS A 514 -5.15 16.83 -17.87
N ALA A 515 -5.85 17.40 -16.89
CA ALA A 515 -5.83 18.81 -16.59
C ALA A 515 -4.80 19.11 -15.51
N TYR A 516 -3.95 20.10 -15.79
CA TYR A 516 -2.91 20.55 -14.87
C TYR A 516 -2.90 22.08 -14.77
N PRO A 517 -2.64 22.67 -13.60
CA PRO A 517 -2.34 24.08 -13.51
C PRO A 517 -1.02 24.39 -14.21
N ALA A 518 -0.97 25.54 -14.85
CA ALA A 518 0.18 26.01 -15.59
C ALA A 518 0.48 27.47 -15.29
N LEU A 519 1.76 27.76 -15.10
CA LEU A 519 2.32 29.11 -15.04
C LEU A 519 2.85 29.45 -16.43
N ILE A 520 2.43 30.57 -16.99
CA ILE A 520 2.75 30.97 -18.35
C ILE A 520 3.37 32.35 -18.33
N SER A 521 4.53 32.51 -18.94
CA SER A 521 5.14 33.82 -19.15
C SER A 521 5.78 33.88 -20.54
N GLY A 522 5.31 34.81 -21.37
CA GLY A 522 5.67 34.87 -22.78
C GLY A 522 5.26 33.58 -23.53
N ARG A 523 6.23 32.88 -24.12
CA ARG A 523 6.03 31.60 -24.81
C ARG A 523 6.31 30.37 -23.94
N CYS A 524 6.75 30.56 -22.70
CA CYS A 524 7.12 29.45 -21.85
C CYS A 524 5.96 29.07 -20.92
N THR A 525 5.74 27.77 -20.77
CA THR A 525 4.67 27.19 -19.95
C THR A 525 5.27 26.15 -19.01
N LEU A 526 5.09 26.36 -17.71
CA LEU A 526 5.47 25.43 -16.66
C LEU A 526 4.20 24.76 -16.11
N THR A 527 4.02 23.47 -16.40
CA THR A 527 2.84 22.70 -16.00
C THR A 527 3.15 21.87 -14.75
N ILE A 528 2.32 21.96 -13.71
CA ILE A 528 2.63 21.45 -12.38
C ILE A 528 1.59 20.41 -11.96
N GLU A 529 2.03 19.26 -11.44
CA GLU A 529 1.15 18.26 -10.83
C GLU A 529 0.86 18.66 -9.38
N PRO A 530 -0.40 19.01 -9.04
CA PRO A 530 -0.73 19.53 -7.72
C PRO A 530 -0.41 18.54 -6.60
N GLU A 531 -0.70 17.25 -6.80
CA GLU A 531 -0.58 16.23 -5.76
C GLU A 531 0.87 16.01 -5.32
N SER A 532 1.82 16.01 -6.25
CA SER A 532 3.26 15.88 -5.96
C SER A 532 3.97 17.22 -5.79
N ALA A 533 3.27 18.34 -5.98
CA ALA A 533 3.81 19.69 -6.01
C ALA A 533 5.02 19.88 -6.91
N SER A 534 5.05 19.22 -8.07
CA SER A 534 6.21 19.20 -8.98
C SER A 534 5.85 19.50 -10.43
N PRO A 535 6.65 20.32 -11.15
CA PRO A 535 6.53 20.46 -12.60
C PRO A 535 6.67 19.13 -13.33
N ARG A 536 5.77 18.89 -14.28
CA ARG A 536 5.74 17.70 -15.17
C ARG A 536 6.01 18.02 -16.63
N ALA A 537 5.88 19.29 -17.00
CA ALA A 537 6.28 19.79 -18.31
C ALA A 537 6.82 21.20 -18.20
N TRP A 538 7.86 21.50 -18.97
CA TRP A 538 8.37 22.86 -19.12
C TRP A 538 8.63 23.17 -20.60
N ALA A 539 7.61 23.65 -21.29
CA ALA A 539 7.75 24.07 -22.68
C ALA A 539 8.43 25.44 -22.74
N CYS A 540 9.66 25.54 -23.23
CA CYS A 540 10.35 26.83 -23.38
C CYS A 540 11.39 26.81 -24.51
N PRO A 541 11.28 27.64 -25.58
CA PRO A 541 10.15 28.44 -26.05
C PRO A 541 9.25 27.70 -27.06
N TYR A 542 9.54 26.43 -27.38
CA TYR A 542 8.79 25.62 -28.35
C TYR A 542 7.98 24.53 -27.63
N PRO A 543 6.68 24.36 -27.93
CA PRO A 543 5.81 23.37 -27.27
C PRO A 543 6.31 21.92 -27.32
N SER A 544 7.02 21.55 -28.39
CA SER A 544 7.61 20.23 -28.58
C SER A 544 8.89 19.99 -27.78
N TRP A 545 9.45 21.01 -27.13
CA TRP A 545 10.78 20.98 -26.53
C TRP A 545 10.72 20.99 -25.01
N ASP A 546 10.11 19.95 -24.47
CA ASP A 546 9.99 19.73 -23.03
C ASP A 546 11.21 18.96 -22.47
N PRO A 547 11.95 19.48 -21.48
CA PRO A 547 13.05 18.77 -20.84
C PRO A 547 12.61 17.60 -19.96
N LEU A 548 11.29 17.39 -19.79
CA LEU A 548 10.72 16.36 -18.92
C LEU A 548 10.09 15.20 -19.68
N ILE A 549 10.09 15.19 -21.02
CA ILE A 549 9.45 14.12 -21.79
C ILE A 549 10.44 13.02 -22.24
N PHE A 550 10.05 11.76 -22.06
CA PHE A 550 10.69 10.59 -22.65
C PHE A 550 9.84 10.07 -23.82
N PRO A 551 10.42 9.55 -24.92
CA PRO A 551 9.67 8.88 -25.98
C PRO A 551 8.81 7.75 -25.39
N ARG A 552 7.50 7.71 -25.70
CA ARG A 552 6.46 6.79 -25.12
C ARG A 552 5.78 7.26 -23.81
N ASN A 553 5.57 8.56 -23.63
CA ASN A 553 4.69 9.16 -22.61
C ASN A 553 5.09 8.96 -21.13
N ILE A 554 6.37 8.67 -20.84
CA ILE A 554 6.87 8.68 -19.47
C ILE A 554 7.48 10.06 -19.20
N ARG A 555 6.92 10.80 -18.25
CA ARG A 555 7.42 12.12 -17.86
C ARG A 555 8.30 12.07 -16.63
N GLY A 556 9.36 12.85 -16.65
CA GLY A 556 10.14 13.24 -15.48
C GLY A 556 9.44 14.31 -14.64
N HIS A 557 10.15 14.86 -13.66
CA HIS A 557 9.64 15.92 -12.79
C HIS A 557 10.76 16.73 -12.16
N LEU A 558 10.42 17.92 -11.66
CA LEU A 558 11.35 18.81 -10.96
C LEU A 558 10.90 19.08 -9.53
N GLY A 559 11.85 19.10 -8.59
CA GLY A 559 11.63 19.60 -7.25
C GLY A 559 10.49 18.95 -6.45
N GLN A 560 10.20 17.67 -6.68
CA GLN A 560 9.22 16.95 -5.86
C GLN A 560 9.73 16.87 -4.42
N ILE A 561 8.85 17.22 -3.48
CA ILE A 561 9.20 17.31 -2.06
C ILE A 561 8.87 15.99 -1.38
N PHE A 562 9.87 15.40 -0.73
CA PHE A 562 9.73 14.26 0.16
C PHE A 562 10.11 14.67 1.59
N LEU A 563 9.41 14.12 2.57
CA LEU A 563 9.83 14.16 3.97
C LEU A 563 10.68 12.93 4.28
N MET A 564 11.87 13.09 4.82
CA MET A 564 12.70 11.94 5.19
C MET A 564 12.29 11.40 6.57
N ASP A 565 11.78 10.17 6.61
CA ASP A 565 11.49 9.44 7.85
C ASP A 565 12.46 8.27 8.02
N LYS A 566 13.32 8.35 9.03
CA LYS A 566 14.35 7.33 9.31
C LYS A 566 15.07 6.86 8.03
N ASN A 567 15.46 7.83 7.18
CA ASN A 567 16.16 7.64 5.90
C ASN A 567 15.32 7.13 4.72
N ILE A 568 14.01 6.92 4.93
CA ILE A 568 13.08 6.53 3.88
C ILE A 568 12.37 7.81 3.39
N PRO A 569 12.43 8.14 2.09
CA PRO A 569 11.69 9.26 1.55
C PRO A 569 10.19 8.96 1.58
N MET A 570 9.43 9.73 2.35
CA MET A 570 7.98 9.65 2.42
C MET A 570 7.38 10.64 1.42
N PRO A 571 6.56 10.18 0.45
CA PRO A 571 5.87 11.08 -0.47
C PRO A 571 4.85 11.94 0.30
N LEU A 572 4.64 13.16 -0.19
CA LEU A 572 3.69 14.12 0.38
C LEU A 572 2.59 14.40 -0.65
N HIS A 573 1.34 14.43 -0.19
CA HIS A 573 0.18 14.79 -1.02
C HIS A 573 -0.22 16.24 -0.78
N PHE A 574 -0.10 17.07 -1.81
CA PHE A 574 -0.42 18.50 -1.76
C PHE A 574 -1.77 18.81 -2.38
N THR A 575 -2.35 19.94 -1.96
CA THR A 575 -3.59 20.49 -2.52
C THR A 575 -3.40 21.94 -2.95
N LEU A 576 -4.09 22.33 -4.03
CA LEU A 576 -4.06 23.71 -4.53
C LEU A 576 -4.70 24.69 -3.55
N LYS A 577 -3.89 25.63 -3.03
CA LYS A 577 -4.31 26.73 -2.17
C LYS A 577 -4.80 27.92 -3.01
N SER A 578 -3.95 28.41 -3.90
CA SER A 578 -4.21 29.63 -4.67
C SER A 578 -3.31 29.80 -5.88
N PHE A 579 -3.77 30.63 -6.81
CA PHE A 579 -2.98 31.21 -7.90
C PHE A 579 -2.71 32.68 -7.61
N VAL A 580 -1.51 33.16 -7.92
CA VAL A 580 -1.09 34.55 -7.67
C VAL A 580 -0.26 35.05 -8.86
N ILE A 581 -0.54 36.26 -9.35
CA ILE A 581 0.38 36.99 -10.23
C ILE A 581 0.86 38.22 -9.45
N ASP A 582 2.12 38.19 -9.02
CA ASP A 582 2.76 39.30 -8.32
C ASP A 582 3.85 39.90 -9.21
N SER A 583 3.80 41.20 -9.45
CA SER A 583 4.82 41.92 -10.22
C SER A 583 5.10 41.26 -11.57
N LYS A 584 4.04 40.87 -12.28
CA LYS A 584 4.07 40.11 -13.56
C LYS A 584 4.68 38.70 -13.49
N ARG A 585 4.96 38.15 -12.31
CA ARG A 585 5.43 36.77 -12.14
C ARG A 585 4.26 35.87 -11.76
N PRO A 586 3.89 34.88 -12.59
CA PRO A 586 2.84 33.95 -12.24
C PRO A 586 3.38 32.93 -11.24
N SER A 587 2.56 32.60 -10.24
CA SER A 587 2.89 31.63 -9.21
C SER A 587 1.67 30.86 -8.73
N MET A 588 1.94 29.70 -8.13
CA MET A 588 0.93 28.82 -7.54
C MET A 588 1.40 28.38 -6.16
N VAL A 589 0.48 28.41 -5.19
CA VAL A 589 0.71 27.94 -3.82
C VAL A 589 -0.06 26.63 -3.61
N LEU A 590 0.66 25.62 -3.13
CA LEU A 590 0.19 24.29 -2.77
C LEU A 590 0.43 24.07 -1.28
N GLU A 591 -0.43 23.30 -0.63
CA GLU A 591 -0.29 22.97 0.79
C GLU A 591 -0.42 21.48 1.07
N HIS A 592 0.40 21.01 2.00
CA HIS A 592 0.34 19.69 2.61
C HIS A 592 0.26 19.86 4.13
N ILE A 593 -0.67 19.14 4.76
CA ILE A 593 -0.77 19.04 6.22
C ILE A 593 -0.64 17.57 6.56
N GLN A 594 0.37 17.24 7.36
CA GLN A 594 0.57 15.89 7.82
C GLN A 594 -0.50 15.54 8.85
N LYS A 595 -1.38 14.63 8.47
CA LYS A 595 -2.46 14.12 9.31
C LYS A 595 -1.90 13.15 10.37
N PRO A 596 -2.59 12.95 11.51
CA PRO A 596 -2.32 11.80 12.37
C PRO A 596 -2.44 10.50 11.55
N PHE A 597 -1.77 9.43 12.00
CA PHE A 597 -2.01 8.13 11.39
C PHE A 597 -3.49 7.74 11.60
N GLY A 598 -4.11 7.20 10.56
CA GLY A 598 -5.38 6.50 10.71
C GLY A 598 -5.17 5.15 11.40
N GLY A 599 -6.25 4.56 11.89
CA GLY A 599 -6.25 3.18 12.37
C GLY A 599 -5.95 2.97 13.84
N PHE A 600 -5.96 1.70 14.27
CA PHE A 600 -5.71 1.31 15.65
C PHE A 600 -4.21 1.07 15.86
N GLN A 601 -3.62 1.88 16.74
CA GLN A 601 -2.44 1.62 17.60
C GLN A 601 -1.83 2.97 18.04
N GLU A 602 -1.29 3.04 19.26
CA GLU A 602 -0.65 4.20 19.90
C GLU A 602 0.58 4.77 19.16
N MET A 603 0.91 4.28 17.96
CA MET A 603 1.96 4.89 17.18
C MET A 603 1.48 6.26 16.69
N GLU A 604 1.89 7.29 17.42
CA GLU A 604 1.69 8.67 17.03
C GLU A 604 2.45 8.95 15.73
N ASN A 605 1.86 9.75 14.84
CA ASN A 605 2.62 10.25 13.70
C ASN A 605 3.64 11.26 14.23
N PRO A 606 4.96 10.99 14.17
CA PRO A 606 5.97 11.91 14.69
C PRO A 606 5.97 13.25 13.94
N TYR A 607 5.32 13.31 12.79
CA TYR A 607 5.18 14.48 11.95
C TYR A 607 3.76 15.07 11.97
N GLU A 608 2.85 14.59 12.84
CA GLU A 608 1.48 15.13 12.95
C GLU A 608 1.50 16.66 13.10
N GLY A 609 0.70 17.37 12.31
CA GLY A 609 0.62 18.83 12.35
C GLY A 609 1.78 19.55 11.66
N LEU A 610 2.73 18.82 11.05
CA LEU A 610 3.68 19.41 10.11
C LEU A 610 2.92 19.98 8.91
N HIS A 611 3.09 21.27 8.66
CA HIS A 611 2.44 21.97 7.57
C HIS A 611 3.48 22.53 6.61
N ILE A 612 3.40 22.09 5.36
CA ILE A 612 4.35 22.42 4.29
C ILE A 612 3.59 23.15 3.19
N THR A 613 4.05 24.34 2.83
CA THR A 613 3.57 25.05 1.64
C THR A 613 4.65 25.05 0.57
N SER A 614 4.27 24.69 -0.64
CA SER A 614 5.11 24.74 -1.85
C SER A 614 4.60 25.87 -2.75
N GLN A 615 5.46 26.84 -3.08
CA GLN A 615 5.16 27.90 -4.02
C GLN A 615 6.08 27.82 -5.23
N TRP A 616 5.51 27.56 -6.40
CA TRP A 616 6.22 27.65 -7.67
C TRP A 616 6.01 29.02 -8.29
N ILE A 617 7.10 29.67 -8.71
CA ILE A 617 7.11 31.01 -9.31
C ILE A 617 7.85 30.92 -10.64
N LEU A 618 7.26 31.40 -11.73
CA LEU A 618 7.92 31.49 -13.04
C LEU A 618 8.43 32.91 -13.30
N SER A 619 9.65 33.05 -13.82
CA SER A 619 10.20 34.35 -14.21
C SER A 619 9.48 34.94 -15.41
N ILE A 620 9.64 36.25 -15.63
CA ILE A 620 8.99 36.99 -16.74
C ILE A 620 9.49 36.49 -18.10
N GLN A 621 10.73 36.01 -18.19
CA GLN A 621 11.28 35.41 -19.40
C GLN A 621 10.88 33.93 -19.56
N GLY A 622 10.33 33.31 -18.51
CA GLY A 622 9.88 31.93 -18.51
C GLY A 622 10.99 30.86 -18.54
N LYS A 623 12.26 31.29 -18.49
CA LYS A 623 13.45 30.42 -18.46
C LYS A 623 13.89 30.01 -17.05
N ASN A 624 13.43 30.74 -16.03
CA ASN A 624 13.76 30.49 -14.64
C ASN A 624 12.49 30.20 -13.84
N ALA A 625 12.51 29.15 -13.04
CA ALA A 625 11.46 28.82 -12.10
C ALA A 625 12.05 28.72 -10.68
N VAL A 626 11.28 29.13 -9.69
CA VAL A 626 11.69 29.08 -8.28
C VAL A 626 10.67 28.27 -7.50
N LEU A 627 11.16 27.31 -6.72
CA LEU A 627 10.40 26.60 -5.70
C LEU A 627 10.73 27.21 -4.34
N ARG A 628 9.73 27.81 -3.69
CA ARG A 628 9.81 28.19 -2.28
C ARG A 628 9.05 27.17 -1.45
N CYS A 629 9.73 26.58 -0.47
CA CYS A 629 9.13 25.66 0.47
C CYS A 629 9.15 26.30 1.86
N LYS A 630 7.99 26.44 2.49
CA LYS A 630 7.86 26.87 3.90
C LYS A 630 7.31 25.71 4.71
N VAL A 631 8.01 25.39 5.79
CA VAL A 631 7.67 24.31 6.73
C VAL A 631 7.35 24.94 8.07
N SER A 632 6.23 24.56 8.67
CA SER A 632 5.80 25.06 9.98
C SER A 632 5.31 23.92 10.85
N ASN A 633 5.62 23.98 12.15
CA ASN A 633 5.09 23.04 13.12
C ASN A 633 3.80 23.59 13.73
N ARG A 634 2.66 23.03 13.31
CA ARG A 634 1.32 23.36 13.82
C ARG A 634 0.75 22.27 14.73
N ASN A 635 1.62 21.46 15.34
CA ASN A 635 1.21 20.38 16.22
C ASN A 635 0.52 20.93 17.48
N THR A 636 -0.74 20.57 17.66
CA THR A 636 -1.57 21.01 18.80
C THR A 636 -1.15 20.39 20.14
N ARG A 637 -0.43 19.26 20.11
CA ARG A 637 0.13 18.57 21.28
C ARG A 637 1.50 19.10 21.70
N LYS A 638 1.94 20.23 21.14
CA LYS A 638 3.21 20.91 21.47
C LYS A 638 4.47 20.05 21.29
N LYS A 639 4.47 19.12 20.34
CA LYS A 639 5.65 18.28 20.05
C LYS A 639 6.69 18.99 19.20
N VAL A 640 7.96 18.69 19.43
CA VAL A 640 9.06 19.06 18.53
C VAL A 640 9.12 18.06 17.37
N ILE A 641 9.18 18.55 16.14
CA ILE A 641 9.20 17.71 14.93
C ILE A 641 10.58 17.79 14.27
N PRO A 642 11.31 16.66 14.12
CA PRO A 642 12.53 16.64 13.32
C PRO A 642 12.17 16.69 11.83
N VAL A 643 12.75 17.60 11.07
CA VAL A 643 12.47 17.76 9.65
C VAL A 643 13.76 17.66 8.84
N ILE A 644 13.70 16.82 7.80
CA ILE A 644 14.65 16.79 6.69
C ILE A 644 13.79 16.68 5.44
N LEU A 645 13.88 17.65 4.54
CA LEU A 645 13.23 17.59 3.24
C LEU A 645 14.22 17.12 2.19
N LYS A 646 13.72 16.30 1.27
CA LYS A 646 14.42 15.89 0.07
C LYS A 646 13.71 16.49 -1.13
N ILE A 647 14.45 17.27 -1.91
CA ILE A 647 13.99 17.90 -3.15
C ILE A 647 14.51 17.09 -4.30
N HIS A 648 13.62 16.31 -4.90
CA HIS A 648 13.94 15.30 -5.91
C HIS A 648 13.58 15.78 -7.31
N SER A 649 14.55 15.77 -8.22
CA SER A 649 14.35 16.05 -9.64
C SER A 649 14.78 14.86 -10.49
N LEU A 650 13.93 14.43 -11.42
CA LEU A 650 14.18 13.41 -12.44
C LEU A 650 13.96 14.05 -13.81
N PRO A 651 14.89 14.86 -14.31
CA PRO A 651 14.74 15.47 -15.62
C PRO A 651 15.02 14.46 -16.75
N ARG A 652 14.58 14.79 -17.97
CA ARG A 652 14.73 13.97 -19.18
C ARG A 652 15.55 14.69 -20.26
N ILE A 653 16.56 15.46 -19.85
CA ILE A 653 17.45 16.25 -20.72
C ILE A 653 18.02 15.39 -21.84
N GLY A 654 17.92 15.86 -23.08
CA GLY A 654 18.47 15.22 -24.28
C GLY A 654 17.59 14.17 -24.96
N ASN A 655 16.57 13.63 -24.30
CA ASN A 655 15.77 12.51 -24.84
C ASN A 655 15.02 12.85 -26.14
N LYS A 656 14.61 14.11 -26.30
CA LYS A 656 13.96 14.59 -27.53
C LYS A 656 14.86 14.59 -28.76
N PHE A 657 16.18 14.49 -28.57
CA PHE A 657 17.14 14.35 -29.66
C PHE A 657 17.37 12.88 -30.07
N GLY A 658 16.56 11.93 -29.57
CA GLY A 658 16.70 10.50 -29.87
C GLY A 658 17.80 9.79 -29.09
N LYS A 659 18.50 10.50 -28.19
CA LYS A 659 19.46 9.89 -27.27
C LYS A 659 18.70 9.20 -26.14
N LEU A 660 18.92 7.89 -25.99
CA LEU A 660 18.35 7.09 -24.90
C LEU A 660 19.17 7.15 -23.60
N ALA A 661 20.37 7.73 -23.66
CA ALA A 661 21.25 7.91 -22.50
C ALA A 661 20.85 9.16 -21.70
N PRO A 662 20.94 9.13 -20.36
CA PRO A 662 20.71 10.30 -19.52
C PRO A 662 21.66 11.45 -19.86
N GLY A 663 21.27 12.68 -19.54
CA GLY A 663 22.17 13.84 -19.65
C GLY A 663 23.44 13.69 -18.79
N ILE A 664 24.42 14.55 -19.06
CA ILE A 664 25.67 14.65 -18.30
C ILE A 664 25.43 15.57 -17.11
N LEU A 665 25.65 15.06 -15.90
CA LEU A 665 25.57 15.84 -14.66
C LEU A 665 26.93 16.42 -14.29
N GLN A 666 26.96 17.70 -13.95
CA GLN A 666 28.11 18.40 -13.38
C GLN A 666 27.75 18.91 -11.98
N ILE A 667 28.58 18.56 -11.00
CA ILE A 667 28.44 19.03 -9.61
C ILE A 667 29.75 18.89 -8.86
N ASP A 668 30.12 19.88 -8.03
CA ASP A 668 31.33 19.83 -7.19
C ASP A 668 32.61 19.47 -7.97
N GLY A 669 32.77 20.06 -9.17
CA GLY A 669 33.88 19.76 -10.08
C GLY A 669 33.84 18.36 -10.72
N ARG A 670 32.84 17.54 -10.43
CA ARG A 670 32.65 16.21 -11.01
C ARG A 670 31.85 16.30 -12.30
N THR A 671 32.16 15.40 -13.22
CA THR A 671 31.35 15.13 -14.41
C THR A 671 30.87 13.68 -14.33
N VAL A 672 29.57 13.48 -14.49
CA VAL A 672 28.90 12.19 -14.39
C VAL A 672 28.21 11.90 -15.70
N SER A 673 28.73 10.94 -16.44
CA SER A 673 28.28 10.58 -17.79
C SER A 673 27.77 9.15 -17.92
N GLY A 674 27.92 8.34 -16.85
CA GLY A 674 27.45 6.97 -16.84
C GLY A 674 27.28 6.35 -15.44
N PRO A 675 26.74 5.12 -15.35
CA PRO A 675 26.40 4.48 -14.08
C PRO A 675 27.59 4.22 -13.14
N GLN A 676 28.81 4.07 -13.68
CA GLN A 676 30.05 3.86 -12.92
C GLN A 676 30.50 5.11 -12.16
N GLU A 677 30.20 6.29 -12.73
CA GLU A 677 30.55 7.61 -12.17
C GLU A 677 29.41 8.20 -11.34
N GLY A 678 28.18 7.72 -11.56
CA GLY A 678 27.00 8.17 -10.86
C GLY A 678 26.90 7.58 -9.46
N ASN A 679 25.71 7.71 -8.87
CA ASN A 679 25.38 6.89 -7.71
C ASN A 679 26.17 7.22 -6.42
N PHE A 680 26.25 8.49 -6.01
CA PHE A 680 26.99 8.94 -4.82
C PHE A 680 26.19 9.92 -3.95
N VAL A 681 26.64 10.10 -2.70
CA VAL A 681 26.15 11.12 -1.76
C VAL A 681 27.30 12.08 -1.45
N LEU A 682 27.08 13.38 -1.66
CA LEU A 682 27.96 14.45 -1.20
C LEU A 682 27.37 15.10 0.06
N VAL A 683 28.17 15.30 1.09
CA VAL A 683 27.74 15.86 2.37
C VAL A 683 28.64 17.04 2.75
N LYS A 684 28.05 18.15 3.16
CA LYS A 684 28.80 19.30 3.70
C LYS A 684 29.59 18.89 4.93
N SER A 685 30.81 19.43 5.06
CA SER A 685 31.66 19.18 6.22
C SER A 685 30.94 19.47 7.54
N GLY A 686 31.02 18.51 8.48
CA GLY A 686 30.34 18.59 9.79
C GLY A 686 28.81 18.40 9.78
N LYS A 687 28.20 18.07 8.63
CA LYS A 687 26.77 17.80 8.51
C LYS A 687 26.49 16.32 8.28
N GLN A 688 25.21 15.94 8.36
CA GLN A 688 24.72 14.59 8.05
C GLN A 688 23.85 14.64 6.79
N SER A 689 23.88 13.57 5.99
CA SER A 689 23.06 13.44 4.77
C SER A 689 21.57 13.26 5.08
N GLY A 690 21.24 12.59 6.19
CA GLY A 690 19.88 12.11 6.44
C GLY A 690 19.50 10.84 5.64
N MET A 691 20.47 10.20 4.97
CA MET A 691 20.33 8.96 4.20
C MET A 691 21.26 7.85 4.74
N TYR A 692 21.06 7.41 5.98
CA TYR A 692 21.92 6.38 6.61
C TYR A 692 21.85 4.98 5.95
N SER A 693 20.88 4.70 5.08
CA SER A 693 20.70 3.37 4.46
C SER A 693 21.30 3.23 3.07
N SER A 694 21.92 4.27 2.50
CA SER A 694 22.62 4.09 1.25
C SER A 694 23.82 3.20 1.54
N ARG A 695 23.91 2.01 0.95
CA ARG A 695 25.11 1.13 0.98
C ARG A 695 26.32 1.80 0.28
N ARG A 696 26.34 3.13 0.22
CA ARG A 696 27.20 3.95 -0.61
C ARG A 696 27.98 4.89 0.30
N PRO A 697 29.29 5.01 0.10
CA PRO A 697 30.11 5.90 0.91
C PRO A 697 29.68 7.35 0.69
N GLU A 698 29.45 8.06 1.80
CA GLU A 698 29.30 9.51 1.82
C GLU A 698 30.67 10.16 1.53
N GLN A 699 30.66 11.20 0.71
CA GLN A 699 31.87 11.94 0.33
C GLN A 699 31.71 13.41 0.70
N GLU A 700 32.80 14.10 0.97
CA GLU A 700 32.75 15.53 1.27
C GLU A 700 32.27 16.33 0.05
N TRP A 701 31.32 17.23 0.28
CA TRP A 701 30.85 18.22 -0.70
C TRP A 701 31.73 19.47 -0.62
N LYS A 702 32.78 19.51 -1.43
CA LYS A 702 33.84 20.53 -1.31
C LYS A 702 33.38 21.92 -1.73
N ASN A 703 32.59 21.98 -2.80
CA ASN A 703 32.01 23.20 -3.35
C ASN A 703 30.49 23.07 -3.41
N PRO A 704 29.78 23.29 -2.27
CA PRO A 704 28.33 23.26 -2.25
C PRO A 704 27.73 24.31 -3.18
N GLY A 705 26.90 23.88 -4.13
CA GLY A 705 26.41 24.76 -5.18
C GLY A 705 25.51 24.07 -6.20
N PRO A 706 25.31 24.71 -7.37
CA PRO A 706 24.41 24.22 -8.39
C PRO A 706 24.79 22.87 -8.98
N ALA A 707 23.79 22.09 -9.33
CA ALA A 707 23.92 20.90 -10.19
C ALA A 707 23.48 21.26 -11.61
N VAL A 708 24.30 20.97 -12.62
CA VAL A 708 23.99 21.24 -14.03
C VAL A 708 23.83 19.93 -14.77
N ILE A 709 22.70 19.72 -15.43
CA ILE A 709 22.45 18.54 -16.26
C ILE A 709 22.35 19.01 -17.70
N SER A 710 23.21 18.48 -18.57
CA SER A 710 23.30 18.95 -19.95
C SER A 710 23.33 17.82 -20.97
N CYS A 711 22.91 18.12 -22.20
CA CYS A 711 23.07 17.23 -23.33
C CYS A 711 23.41 18.06 -24.57
N ARG A 712 24.38 17.57 -25.35
CA ARG A 712 24.77 18.16 -26.63
C ARG A 712 24.33 17.24 -27.78
N ALA A 713 23.55 17.77 -28.70
CA ALA A 713 23.25 17.20 -30.01
C ALA A 713 24.02 17.98 -31.09
N GLU A 714 24.01 17.51 -32.34
CA GLU A 714 24.79 18.13 -33.44
C GLU A 714 24.55 19.65 -33.58
N ARG A 715 23.27 20.07 -33.46
CA ARG A 715 22.86 21.46 -33.68
C ARG A 715 22.35 22.19 -32.44
N HIS A 716 22.29 21.52 -31.29
CA HIS A 716 21.70 22.09 -30.07
C HIS A 716 22.41 21.62 -28.81
N THR A 717 22.53 22.52 -27.83
CA THR A 717 22.87 22.21 -26.45
C THR A 717 21.67 22.51 -25.57
N GLU A 718 21.28 21.56 -24.73
CA GLU A 718 20.24 21.68 -23.72
C GLU A 718 20.88 21.58 -22.33
N SER A 719 20.51 22.47 -21.41
CA SER A 719 20.97 22.44 -20.03
C SER A 719 19.88 22.82 -19.04
N LEU A 720 19.88 22.14 -17.90
CA LEU A 720 19.08 22.45 -16.72
C LEU A 720 20.01 22.65 -15.53
N THR A 721 19.99 23.82 -14.94
CA THR A 721 20.72 24.14 -13.72
C THR A 721 19.77 24.15 -12.54
N ILE A 722 20.12 23.43 -11.47
CA ILE A 722 19.36 23.40 -10.21
C ILE A 722 20.25 23.99 -9.13
N THR A 723 19.89 25.16 -8.61
CA THR A 723 20.60 25.82 -7.51
C THR A 723 19.88 25.50 -6.20
N PRO A 724 20.57 24.87 -5.24
CA PRO A 724 19.98 24.53 -3.95
C PRO A 724 19.91 25.72 -3.00
N ASP A 725 19.03 25.61 -2.00
CA ASP A 725 19.06 26.50 -0.84
C ASP A 725 20.40 26.35 -0.07
N PRO A 726 21.01 27.43 0.44
CA PRO A 726 22.23 27.36 1.24
C PRO A 726 22.14 26.44 2.47
N LYS A 727 20.95 26.18 3.00
CA LYS A 727 20.70 25.27 4.13
C LYS A 727 20.61 23.79 3.72
N CYS A 728 20.91 23.44 2.47
CA CYS A 728 21.07 22.03 2.09
C CYS A 728 22.34 21.44 2.72
N SER A 729 22.24 20.26 3.33
CA SER A 729 23.38 19.56 3.92
C SER A 729 24.00 18.54 2.97
N ALA A 730 23.25 18.03 1.99
CA ALA A 730 23.72 16.99 1.10
C ALA A 730 23.11 17.06 -0.30
N PHE A 731 23.80 16.40 -1.23
CA PHE A 731 23.36 16.11 -2.59
C PHE A 731 23.47 14.61 -2.85
N TYR A 732 22.44 14.03 -3.46
CA TYR A 732 22.45 12.65 -3.93
C TYR A 732 22.14 12.59 -5.42
N ASN A 733 22.87 11.74 -6.12
CA ASN A 733 22.59 11.38 -7.51
C ASN A 733 22.34 9.88 -7.61
N TRP A 734 21.26 9.51 -8.27
CA TRP A 734 21.09 8.18 -8.83
C TRP A 734 21.27 8.23 -10.36
N TYR A 735 22.03 7.29 -10.90
CA TYR A 735 22.26 7.14 -12.34
C TYR A 735 21.94 5.70 -12.75
N GLY A 736 20.94 5.56 -13.62
CA GLY A 736 20.54 4.30 -14.24
C GLY A 736 20.76 4.31 -15.75
N ASN A 737 20.39 3.23 -16.44
CA ASN A 737 20.62 3.09 -17.88
C ASN A 737 19.90 4.14 -18.75
N ARG A 738 18.81 4.73 -18.24
CA ARG A 738 17.96 5.70 -18.98
C ARG A 738 17.47 6.85 -18.10
N GLU A 739 17.97 6.93 -16.87
CA GLU A 739 17.47 7.84 -15.86
C GLU A 739 18.62 8.43 -15.03
N LEU A 740 18.46 9.70 -14.67
CA LEU A 740 19.36 10.41 -13.77
C LEU A 740 18.53 11.29 -12.84
N THR A 741 18.78 11.22 -11.54
CA THR A 741 18.21 12.13 -10.56
C THR A 741 19.21 13.16 -10.06
N ALA A 742 18.72 14.33 -9.70
CA ALA A 742 19.45 15.33 -8.92
C ALA A 742 18.62 15.66 -7.68
N GLU A 743 19.16 15.33 -6.51
CA GLU A 743 18.41 15.30 -5.27
C GLU A 743 19.15 16.09 -4.19
N PHE A 744 18.52 17.12 -3.65
CA PHE A 744 19.10 17.92 -2.56
C PHE A 744 18.38 17.61 -1.25
N LEU A 745 19.15 17.47 -0.17
CA LEU A 745 18.62 17.23 1.16
C LEU A 745 18.89 18.44 2.05
N THR A 746 17.84 18.94 2.71
CA THR A 746 17.97 20.02 3.68
C THR A 746 18.68 19.54 4.94
N GLU A 747 19.31 20.45 5.67
CA GLU A 747 19.80 20.09 7.00
C GLU A 747 18.67 19.63 7.92
N LYS A 748 19.02 18.79 8.90
CA LYS A 748 18.09 18.36 9.95
C LYS A 748 17.78 19.53 10.88
N VAL A 749 16.51 19.90 10.94
CA VAL A 749 16.02 20.95 11.84
C VAL A 749 15.04 20.34 12.84
N LEU A 750 15.13 20.75 14.10
CA LEU A 750 14.15 20.40 15.13
C LEU A 750 13.18 21.57 15.28
N LEU A 751 12.01 21.49 14.65
CA LEU A 751 11.01 22.56 14.70
C LEU A 751 10.18 22.44 15.98
N ARG A 752 10.25 23.45 16.85
CA ARG A 752 9.37 23.58 18.02
C ARG A 752 7.96 24.04 17.59
N PRO A 753 6.93 23.84 18.42
CA PRO A 753 5.57 24.29 18.11
C PRO A 753 5.52 25.79 17.78
N GLY A 754 4.91 26.15 16.66
CA GLY A 754 4.84 27.52 16.17
C GLY A 754 6.05 28.00 15.36
N GLU A 755 7.17 27.27 15.37
CA GLU A 755 8.33 27.62 14.55
C GLU A 755 8.10 27.31 13.07
N GLU A 756 8.79 28.08 12.23
CA GLU A 756 8.80 27.92 10.79
C GLU A 756 10.20 28.06 10.20
N ILE A 757 10.42 27.40 9.07
CA ILE A 757 11.63 27.52 8.26
C ILE A 757 11.25 27.58 6.78
N GLN A 758 12.05 28.32 6.02
CA GLN A 758 11.89 28.47 4.57
C GLN A 758 13.15 28.06 3.84
N TYR A 759 12.95 27.45 2.67
CA TYR A 759 13.95 27.07 1.69
C TYR A 759 13.57 27.61 0.31
N GLU A 760 14.55 27.97 -0.51
CA GLU A 760 14.38 28.41 -1.89
C GLU A 760 15.31 27.63 -2.85
N PHE A 761 14.74 27.07 -3.90
CA PHE A 761 15.46 26.35 -4.95
C PHE A 761 15.17 27.02 -6.30
N SER A 762 16.20 27.27 -7.09
CA SER A 762 16.03 27.83 -8.43
C SER A 762 16.36 26.80 -9.52
N PHE A 763 15.59 26.85 -10.58
CA PHE A 763 15.71 26.01 -11.75
C PHE A 763 15.86 26.93 -12.95
N GLU A 764 16.94 26.77 -13.71
CA GLU A 764 17.19 27.52 -14.93
C GLU A 764 17.29 26.56 -16.10
N TYR A 765 16.43 26.77 -17.09
CA TYR A 765 16.40 25.97 -18.30
C TYR A 765 16.89 26.78 -19.49
N GLU A 766 17.91 26.26 -20.16
CA GLU A 766 18.52 26.91 -21.31
C GLU A 766 18.65 25.95 -22.50
N MET A 767 18.38 26.49 -23.68
CA MET A 767 18.68 25.83 -24.94
C MET A 767 19.39 26.78 -25.89
N LYS A 768 20.51 26.33 -26.44
CA LYS A 768 21.34 27.06 -27.41
C LYS A 768 21.43 26.27 -28.71
N ARG A 769 21.40 26.96 -29.84
CA ARG A 769 21.77 26.39 -31.14
C ARG A 769 23.30 26.43 -31.23
N THR A 770 23.94 25.28 -31.45
CA THR A 770 25.38 25.25 -31.75
C THR A 770 25.58 25.74 -33.18
N ARG A 771 26.53 26.66 -33.35
CA ARG A 771 26.96 27.13 -34.67
C ARG A 771 27.68 26.04 -35.43
#